data_AF-B5YEE8-F1
#
_entry.id   AF-B5YEE8-F1
#
_cell.length_a   1.000
_cell.length_b   1.000
_cell.length_c   1.000
_cell.angle_alpha   90.00
_cell.angle_beta   90.00
_cell.angle_gamma   90.00
#
_symmetry.space_group_name_H-M   'P 1'
#
loop_
_entity.id
_entity.type
_entity.pdbx_description
1 polymer ?
#
loop_
_entity_poly.entity_id
_entity_poly.type
_entity_poly.pdbx_seq_one_letter_code
_entity_poly.pdbx_strand_id
1 'polypeptide(L)'
;MIKIKEKGYSTIVLVIFLGFILLGISITLLNTALTKDVLFSEEKMSDNLLVACDLMLDNTLLTINDFSKLLLSSVLDINSDIYRGLNIISQKLTDENMIKKASAYYTLSLLLSKINGGEVVDLNTTLNPYSAVGADYSNYSQAIKSSGSLWDILDNYGSYLYDLSEKKLYKVVGLNNSGMYYLIPNLSEINENTLVQEFYSNNTYRLSTLDSNLRTTNRWVVLRTNVQYTDDSGSNGEFHIRITGYYLNNPNKIRSIYSSAKIGSILAQIIKDYTNTIIPPAFTHAVWSGNGITINGALDIYSGNISPNGTYTTQYSNGDLYVDGRVTLHGAPNIYGNLITSLPQEANPITITGKPYIGGQIIYNQKESLPEIPLPLEDQIKQIASSSGVIHNGSLTTYNNYSLVVNGRTYNGTNVPYYINGALTLNAVGNVKINPTSTNPPVALYINGNLTFNGDCTLEFSSPGVIWVNGDVTFNGIVKIKGSGTIISTKKIQFNGAQGIKYLDDKNISALVSLGQGSNGGIVVNGSVEYHGLMYAPYSNVTFNGESTIFGAVIGGGYGSTQGVTFNGKQNIIYDNRLANNTIAPPPLMGEPKKYVSVSFEVTSSAGKVLRNKWSEIITKTVSENYIGSLNPVVSVKL
;
A
#
# COMPACT_ATOMS: atom_id res chain seq x y z
N MET A 1 -76.09 42.20 -70.35
CA MET A 1 -75.19 42.47 -69.21
C MET A 1 -75.33 41.32 -68.21
N ILE A 2 -74.27 40.51 -68.10
CA ILE A 2 -73.82 39.69 -66.95
C ILE A 2 -74.85 38.72 -66.32
N LYS A 3 -74.79 37.44 -66.71
CA LYS A 3 -75.12 36.27 -65.88
C LYS A 3 -73.81 35.55 -65.54
N ILE A 4 -73.12 35.97 -64.48
CA ILE A 4 -72.11 35.14 -63.83
C ILE A 4 -72.89 34.16 -62.95
N LYS A 5 -73.16 32.96 -63.49
CA LYS A 5 -73.80 31.88 -62.76
C LYS A 5 -72.83 30.71 -62.57
N GLU A 6 -72.66 30.38 -61.30
CA GLU A 6 -72.66 29.01 -60.75
C GLU A 6 -71.42 28.12 -60.94
N LYS A 7 -70.53 28.37 -61.91
CA LYS A 7 -69.31 27.51 -62.05
C LYS A 7 -68.20 27.80 -61.04
N GLY A 8 -68.11 29.02 -60.50
CA GLY A 8 -67.07 29.38 -59.51
C GLY A 8 -67.29 28.76 -58.12
N TYR A 9 -68.56 28.58 -57.72
CA TYR A 9 -68.89 28.03 -56.41
C TYR A 9 -68.52 26.55 -56.27
N SER A 10 -68.71 25.74 -57.32
CA SER A 10 -68.33 24.31 -57.25
C SER A 10 -66.82 24.13 -57.08
N THR A 11 -66.02 24.98 -57.73
CA THR A 11 -64.56 24.94 -57.62
C THR A 11 -64.08 25.43 -56.26
N ILE A 12 -64.70 26.47 -55.71
CA ILE A 12 -64.40 26.96 -54.37
C ILE A 12 -64.77 25.91 -53.31
N VAL A 13 -65.93 25.25 -53.44
CA VAL A 13 -66.34 24.17 -52.55
C VAL A 13 -65.38 22.98 -52.66
N LEU A 14 -64.95 22.61 -53.87
CA LEU A 14 -63.96 21.54 -54.07
C LEU A 14 -62.61 21.87 -53.42
N VAL A 15 -62.14 23.12 -53.54
CA VAL A 15 -60.89 23.58 -52.92
C VAL A 15 -61.01 23.60 -51.40
N ILE A 16 -62.15 24.01 -50.86
CA ILE A 16 -62.42 23.95 -49.42
C ILE A 16 -62.47 22.50 -48.95
N PHE A 17 -63.10 21.60 -49.71
CA PHE A 17 -63.20 20.18 -49.37
C PHE A 17 -61.84 19.46 -49.42
N LEU A 18 -61.02 19.75 -50.45
CA LEU A 18 -59.62 19.32 -50.52
C LEU A 18 -58.77 19.91 -49.39
N GLY A 19 -59.02 21.18 -49.03
CA GLY A 19 -58.43 21.82 -47.87
C GLY A 19 -58.75 21.10 -46.57
N PHE A 20 -60.00 20.69 -46.36
CA PHE A 20 -60.41 19.89 -45.19
C PHE A 20 -59.83 18.48 -45.18
N ILE A 21 -59.71 17.83 -46.35
CA ILE A 21 -59.06 16.51 -46.46
C ILE A 21 -57.57 16.62 -46.13
N LEU A 22 -56.87 17.64 -46.65
CA LEU A 22 -55.46 17.91 -46.34
C LEU A 22 -55.27 18.31 -44.87
N LEU A 23 -56.21 19.07 -44.30
CA LEU A 23 -56.22 19.38 -42.86
C LEU A 23 -56.41 18.10 -42.03
N GLY A 24 -57.32 17.22 -42.45
CA GLY A 24 -57.56 15.92 -41.82
C GLY A 24 -56.33 15.01 -41.87
N ILE A 25 -55.67 14.90 -43.04
CA ILE A 25 -54.42 14.15 -43.19
C ILE A 25 -53.30 14.79 -42.36
N SER A 26 -53.23 16.12 -42.28
CA SER A 26 -52.25 16.85 -41.45
C SER A 26 -52.51 16.65 -39.96
N ILE A 27 -53.77 16.62 -39.51
CA ILE A 27 -54.16 16.32 -38.12
C ILE A 27 -53.89 14.85 -37.78
N THR A 28 -54.08 13.94 -38.74
CA THR A 28 -53.76 12.52 -38.56
C THR A 28 -52.25 12.30 -38.50
N LEU A 29 -51.49 13.00 -39.34
CA LEU A 29 -50.01 13.05 -39.29
C LEU A 29 -49.50 13.69 -38.00
N LEU A 30 -50.14 14.78 -37.54
CA LEU A 30 -49.88 15.38 -36.23
C LEU A 30 -50.16 14.37 -35.10
N ASN A 31 -51.27 13.63 -35.14
CA ASN A 31 -51.60 12.59 -34.15
C ASN A 31 -50.63 11.40 -34.18
N THR A 32 -50.09 11.03 -35.34
CA THR A 32 -49.03 10.02 -35.44
C THR A 32 -47.65 10.54 -35.05
N ALA A 33 -47.41 11.85 -35.09
CA ALA A 33 -46.21 12.49 -34.53
C ALA A 33 -46.35 12.77 -33.01
N LEU A 34 -47.57 12.98 -32.52
CA LEU A 34 -47.95 13.27 -31.13
C LEU A 34 -48.10 12.02 -30.25
N THR A 35 -47.81 10.81 -30.75
CA THR A 35 -47.87 9.56 -29.98
C THR A 35 -46.50 8.92 -29.73
N LYS A 36 -45.40 9.67 -29.88
CA LYS A 36 -44.07 9.20 -29.48
C LYS A 36 -43.82 9.17 -27.97
N ASP A 37 -44.74 9.71 -27.16
CA ASP A 37 -44.60 9.78 -25.71
C ASP A 37 -45.66 8.93 -25.01
N VAL A 38 -45.36 7.65 -24.84
CA VAL A 38 -46.26 6.71 -24.15
C VAL A 38 -46.36 7.08 -22.67
N LEU A 39 -47.53 7.57 -22.25
CA LEU A 39 -47.97 7.43 -20.87
C LEU A 39 -48.07 5.93 -20.58
N PHE A 40 -47.04 5.38 -19.92
CA PHE A 40 -47.03 3.98 -19.52
C PHE A 40 -48.18 3.72 -18.53
N SER A 41 -48.71 2.49 -18.50
CA SER A 41 -49.58 2.06 -17.40
C SER A 41 -48.83 2.21 -16.07
N GLU A 42 -49.54 2.42 -14.96
CA GLU A 42 -48.90 2.58 -13.65
C GLU A 42 -48.01 1.39 -13.26
N GLU A 43 -48.42 0.19 -13.65
CA GLU A 43 -47.66 -1.05 -13.49
C GLU A 43 -46.35 -1.00 -14.28
N LYS A 44 -46.41 -0.66 -15.57
CA LYS A 44 -45.22 -0.53 -16.43
C LYS A 44 -44.30 0.60 -15.97
N MET A 45 -44.85 1.68 -15.43
CA MET A 45 -44.06 2.75 -14.79
C MET A 45 -43.32 2.23 -13.56
N SER A 46 -44.01 1.46 -12.71
CA SER A 46 -43.41 0.83 -11.53
C SER A 46 -42.28 -0.12 -11.90
N ASP A 47 -42.49 -0.98 -12.90
CA ASP A 47 -41.48 -1.95 -13.36
C ASP A 47 -40.25 -1.27 -13.92
N ASN A 48 -40.43 -0.24 -14.76
CA ASN A 48 -39.33 0.53 -15.33
C ASN A 48 -38.48 1.22 -14.25
N LEU A 49 -39.11 1.79 -13.22
CA LEU A 49 -38.39 2.38 -12.09
C LEU A 49 -37.59 1.31 -11.32
N LEU A 50 -38.16 0.13 -11.09
CA LEU A 50 -37.48 -0.96 -10.42
C LEU A 50 -36.27 -1.47 -11.22
N VAL A 51 -36.44 -1.68 -12.52
CA VAL A 51 -35.35 -2.10 -13.42
C VAL A 51 -34.21 -1.07 -13.42
N ALA A 52 -34.54 0.23 -13.47
CA ALA A 52 -33.54 1.30 -13.41
C ALA A 52 -32.80 1.31 -12.05
N CYS A 53 -33.52 1.12 -10.94
CA CYS A 53 -32.93 0.99 -9.62
C CYS A 53 -32.02 -0.24 -9.51
N ASP A 54 -32.47 -1.41 -9.97
CA ASP A 54 -31.68 -2.65 -9.94
C ASP A 54 -30.39 -2.52 -10.76
N LEU A 55 -30.47 -1.92 -11.95
CA LEU A 55 -29.30 -1.63 -12.77
C LEU A 55 -28.28 -0.75 -12.02
N MET A 56 -28.78 0.30 -11.34
CA MET A 56 -27.92 1.17 -10.55
C MET A 56 -27.31 0.42 -9.35
N LEU A 57 -28.06 -0.48 -8.71
CA LEU A 57 -27.55 -1.28 -7.60
C LEU A 57 -26.41 -2.19 -8.07
N ASP A 58 -26.61 -2.90 -9.16
CA ASP A 58 -25.59 -3.76 -9.74
C ASP A 58 -24.34 -2.92 -10.09
N ASN A 59 -24.51 -1.70 -10.62
CA ASN A 59 -23.38 -0.78 -10.90
C ASN A 59 -22.67 -0.28 -9.64
N THR A 60 -23.42 0.07 -8.59
CA THR A 60 -22.85 0.47 -7.30
C THR A 60 -22.04 -0.68 -6.70
N LEU A 61 -22.58 -1.90 -6.72
CA LEU A 61 -21.89 -3.09 -6.22
C LEU A 61 -20.63 -3.40 -7.04
N LEU A 62 -20.70 -3.30 -8.37
CA LEU A 62 -19.53 -3.44 -9.24
C LEU A 62 -18.47 -2.37 -8.94
N THR A 63 -18.87 -1.12 -8.73
CA THR A 63 -17.96 -0.03 -8.36
C THR A 63 -17.24 -0.32 -7.05
N ILE A 64 -17.96 -0.79 -6.03
CA ILE A 64 -17.38 -1.20 -4.74
C ILE A 64 -16.39 -2.38 -4.94
N ASN A 65 -16.75 -3.38 -5.75
CA ASN A 65 -15.93 -4.57 -5.98
C ASN A 65 -14.64 -4.27 -6.78
N ASP A 66 -14.75 -3.48 -7.85
CA ASP A 66 -13.61 -3.13 -8.71
C ASP A 66 -12.73 -2.01 -8.15
N PHE A 67 -13.16 -1.32 -7.09
CA PHE A 67 -12.39 -0.25 -6.46
C PHE A 67 -11.00 -0.72 -6.01
N SER A 68 -10.88 -1.97 -5.56
CA SER A 68 -9.60 -2.61 -5.19
C SER A 68 -8.58 -2.58 -6.34
N LYS A 69 -9.01 -2.89 -7.57
CA LYS A 69 -8.15 -2.87 -8.77
C LYS A 69 -7.75 -1.44 -9.14
N LEU A 70 -8.71 -0.50 -9.07
CA LEU A 70 -8.44 0.92 -9.33
C LEU A 70 -7.38 1.46 -8.37
N LEU A 71 -7.55 1.18 -7.08
CA LEU A 71 -6.62 1.57 -6.03
C LEU A 71 -5.21 1.04 -6.29
N LEU A 72 -5.09 -0.25 -6.57
CA LEU A 72 -3.79 -0.88 -6.85
C LEU A 72 -3.05 -0.18 -8.01
N SER A 73 -3.77 0.15 -9.08
CA SER A 73 -3.18 0.85 -10.23
C SER A 73 -2.82 2.31 -9.93
N SER A 74 -3.67 3.02 -9.18
CA SER A 74 -3.49 4.46 -8.91
C SER A 74 -2.37 4.71 -7.90
N VAL A 75 -2.20 3.82 -6.92
CA VAL A 75 -1.13 3.92 -5.92
C VAL A 75 0.27 3.81 -6.55
N LEU A 76 0.39 3.13 -7.69
CA LEU A 76 1.66 3.01 -8.41
C LEU A 76 1.94 4.20 -9.34
N ASP A 77 0.95 5.05 -9.62
CA ASP A 77 1.09 6.25 -10.43
C ASP A 77 1.28 7.49 -9.54
N ILE A 78 2.49 8.04 -9.56
CA ILE A 78 2.88 9.23 -8.79
C ILE A 78 2.04 10.47 -9.10
N ASN A 79 1.38 10.50 -10.27
CA ASN A 79 0.54 11.61 -10.69
C ASN A 79 -0.91 11.43 -10.26
N SER A 80 -1.30 10.28 -9.71
CA SER A 80 -2.68 10.06 -9.28
C SER A 80 -3.00 10.87 -8.03
N ASP A 81 -4.26 11.32 -7.93
CA ASP A 81 -4.75 12.02 -6.76
C ASP A 81 -4.71 11.14 -5.50
N ILE A 82 -4.90 9.83 -5.67
CA ILE A 82 -4.76 8.83 -4.60
C ILE A 82 -3.35 8.84 -4.04
N TYR A 83 -2.33 8.71 -4.89
CA TYR A 83 -0.93 8.71 -4.45
C TYR A 83 -0.56 10.02 -3.75
N ARG A 84 -0.92 11.16 -4.36
CA ARG A 84 -0.64 12.49 -3.80
C ARG A 84 -1.30 12.69 -2.44
N GLY A 85 -2.58 12.34 -2.29
CA GLY A 85 -3.31 12.46 -1.05
C GLY A 85 -2.72 11.59 0.07
N LEU A 86 -2.44 10.32 -0.23
CA LEU A 86 -1.81 9.41 0.72
C LEU A 86 -0.41 9.86 1.15
N ASN A 87 0.38 10.38 0.21
CA ASN A 87 1.69 10.95 0.50
C ASN A 87 1.59 12.13 1.48
N ILE A 88 0.64 13.05 1.28
CA ILE A 88 0.42 14.20 2.18
C ILE A 88 0.04 13.74 3.60
N ILE A 89 -0.83 12.73 3.74
CA ILE A 89 -1.21 12.16 5.04
C ILE A 89 0.04 11.67 5.78
N SER A 90 0.90 10.95 5.09
CA SER A 90 2.12 10.38 5.66
C SER A 90 3.18 11.42 6.05
N GLN A 91 3.21 12.56 5.34
CA GLN A 91 4.12 13.66 5.64
C GLN A 91 3.67 14.50 6.84
N LYS A 92 2.35 14.66 7.03
CA LYS A 92 1.78 15.55 8.05
C LYS A 92 1.46 14.86 9.37
N LEU A 93 1.29 13.54 9.39
CA LEU A 93 1.01 12.76 10.61
C LEU A 93 2.25 11.98 11.06
N THR A 94 2.40 11.82 12.37
CA THR A 94 3.55 11.11 12.98
C THR A 94 3.17 9.79 13.65
N ASP A 95 1.93 9.66 14.13
CA ASP A 95 1.41 8.44 14.76
C ASP A 95 0.97 7.42 13.71
N GLU A 96 1.49 6.20 13.80
CA GLU A 96 1.24 5.13 12.83
C GLU A 96 -0.24 4.73 12.77
N ASN A 97 -0.93 4.66 13.91
CA ASN A 97 -2.35 4.31 13.94
C ASN A 97 -3.21 5.41 13.33
N MET A 98 -2.85 6.68 13.56
CA MET A 98 -3.52 7.82 12.94
C MET A 98 -3.30 7.85 11.43
N ILE A 99 -2.09 7.57 10.96
CA ILE A 99 -1.78 7.46 9.53
C ILE A 99 -2.66 6.37 8.89
N LYS A 100 -2.65 5.15 9.43
CA LYS A 100 -3.43 4.02 8.91
C LYS A 100 -4.92 4.37 8.80
N LYS A 101 -5.49 4.95 9.87
CA LYS A 101 -6.89 5.37 9.92
C LYS A 101 -7.20 6.50 8.94
N ALA A 102 -6.40 7.56 8.89
CA ALA A 102 -6.61 8.67 7.96
C ALA A 102 -6.53 8.20 6.50
N SER A 103 -5.59 7.32 6.17
CA SER A 103 -5.45 6.74 4.83
C SER A 103 -6.64 5.87 4.42
N ALA A 104 -7.15 5.06 5.36
CA ALA A 104 -8.37 4.29 5.16
C ALA A 104 -9.56 5.23 4.90
N TYR A 105 -9.76 6.25 5.74
CA TYR A 105 -10.86 7.21 5.56
C TYR A 105 -10.75 8.02 4.28
N TYR A 106 -9.57 8.50 3.91
CA TYR A 106 -9.36 9.21 2.66
C TYR A 106 -9.71 8.34 1.44
N THR A 107 -9.33 7.06 1.48
CA THR A 107 -9.64 6.10 0.43
C THR A 107 -11.14 5.79 0.36
N LEU A 108 -11.79 5.65 1.52
CA LEU A 108 -13.26 5.52 1.61
C LEU A 108 -13.96 6.75 1.03
N SER A 109 -13.48 7.97 1.32
CA SER A 109 -14.02 9.20 0.73
C SER A 109 -13.93 9.19 -0.80
N LEU A 110 -12.83 8.68 -1.37
CA LEU A 110 -12.67 8.56 -2.81
C LEU A 110 -13.60 7.51 -3.45
N LEU A 111 -13.88 6.41 -2.75
CA LEU A 111 -14.90 5.44 -3.21
C LEU A 111 -16.28 6.08 -3.18
N LEU A 112 -16.63 6.69 -2.06
CA LEU A 112 -17.95 7.27 -1.86
C LEU A 112 -18.16 8.47 -2.79
N SER A 113 -17.15 9.28 -3.10
CA SER A 113 -17.31 10.38 -4.07
C SER A 113 -17.60 9.87 -5.49
N LYS A 114 -17.09 8.68 -5.86
CA LYS A 114 -17.42 8.02 -7.13
C LYS A 114 -18.86 7.49 -7.17
N ILE A 115 -19.48 7.24 -6.02
CA ILE A 115 -20.83 6.67 -5.91
C ILE A 115 -21.89 7.72 -5.59
N ASN A 116 -21.67 8.50 -4.54
CA ASN A 116 -22.56 9.56 -4.06
C ASN A 116 -22.31 10.91 -4.74
N GLY A 117 -21.24 11.06 -5.54
CA GLY A 117 -20.80 12.37 -5.99
C GLY A 117 -20.15 13.18 -4.87
N GLY A 118 -19.92 14.47 -5.12
CA GLY A 118 -19.18 15.33 -4.20
C GLY A 118 -17.67 15.35 -4.48
N GLU A 119 -16.98 16.31 -3.87
CA GLU A 119 -15.53 16.44 -3.98
C GLU A 119 -14.85 15.73 -2.80
N VAL A 120 -13.60 15.32 -2.96
CA VAL A 120 -12.79 14.84 -1.84
C VAL A 120 -11.94 15.99 -1.33
N VAL A 121 -11.76 16.06 -0.01
CA VAL A 121 -11.01 17.12 0.65
C VAL A 121 -9.61 17.27 0.06
N ASP A 122 -9.22 18.51 -0.24
CA ASP A 122 -7.86 18.84 -0.64
C ASP A 122 -6.94 18.87 0.58
N LEU A 123 -6.06 17.88 0.66
CA LEU A 123 -5.13 17.73 1.77
C LEU A 123 -3.94 18.70 1.69
N ASN A 124 -3.71 19.39 0.57
CA ASN A 124 -2.59 20.33 0.44
C ASN A 124 -2.70 21.49 1.43
N THR A 125 -3.90 22.05 1.57
CA THR A 125 -4.20 23.22 2.42
C THR A 125 -4.49 22.85 3.87
N THR A 126 -4.63 21.55 4.17
CA THR A 126 -5.07 21.06 5.47
C THR A 126 -3.91 20.98 6.49
N LEU A 127 -4.04 21.57 7.68
CA LEU A 127 -3.04 21.48 8.76
C LEU A 127 -2.94 20.07 9.37
N ASN A 128 -4.08 19.42 9.63
CA ASN A 128 -4.15 18.06 10.15
C ASN A 128 -5.07 17.19 9.26
N PRO A 129 -4.51 16.30 8.43
CA PRO A 129 -5.29 15.45 7.54
C PRO A 129 -6.29 14.57 8.28
N TYR A 130 -5.95 14.09 9.48
CA TYR A 130 -6.79 13.17 10.26
C TYR A 130 -8.14 13.78 10.63
N SER A 131 -8.15 15.04 11.07
CA SER A 131 -9.39 15.77 11.40
C SER A 131 -10.21 16.14 10.15
N ALA A 132 -9.56 16.33 9.00
CA ALA A 132 -10.24 16.73 7.77
C ALA A 132 -10.91 15.57 7.04
N VAL A 133 -10.33 14.36 7.13
CA VAL A 133 -10.97 13.13 6.62
C VAL A 133 -11.99 12.55 7.59
N GLY A 134 -11.99 13.00 8.86
CA GLY A 134 -13.15 12.96 9.75
C GLY A 134 -13.22 11.75 10.69
N ALA A 135 -12.20 11.48 11.50
CA ALA A 135 -12.23 10.35 12.41
C ALA A 135 -12.85 10.68 13.79
N ASP A 136 -14.12 10.32 14.02
CA ASP A 136 -14.51 9.33 15.04
C ASP A 136 -16.05 9.09 15.07
N TYR A 137 -16.50 7.83 15.02
CA TYR A 137 -17.93 7.46 15.11
C TYR A 137 -18.46 7.61 16.54
N SER A 138 -17.59 7.46 17.55
CA SER A 138 -17.95 7.60 18.97
C SER A 138 -18.31 9.02 19.40
N ASN A 139 -18.02 10.03 18.57
CA ASN A 139 -18.28 11.45 18.87
C ASN A 139 -18.92 12.15 17.66
N TYR A 140 -20.11 11.70 17.26
CA TYR A 140 -20.89 12.30 16.17
C TYR A 140 -21.07 13.84 16.30
N SER A 141 -21.01 14.38 17.51
CA SER A 141 -21.08 15.82 17.78
C SER A 141 -19.78 16.60 17.51
N GLN A 142 -18.62 15.94 17.41
CA GLN A 142 -17.32 16.57 17.16
C GLN A 142 -16.81 16.40 15.72
N ALA A 143 -17.53 15.68 14.86
CA ALA A 143 -17.18 15.53 13.46
C ALA A 143 -17.24 16.88 12.72
N ILE A 144 -16.14 17.27 12.07
CA ILE A 144 -16.09 18.50 11.28
C ILE A 144 -16.81 18.25 9.95
N LYS A 145 -17.97 18.88 9.77
CA LYS A 145 -18.71 18.92 8.50
C LYS A 145 -18.12 20.00 7.60
N SER A 146 -17.00 19.70 6.95
CA SER A 146 -16.43 20.56 5.91
C SER A 146 -16.71 19.99 4.52
N SER A 147 -16.89 20.88 3.53
CA SER A 147 -17.05 20.51 2.12
C SER A 147 -15.95 19.54 1.69
N GLY A 148 -16.36 18.41 1.12
CA GLY A 148 -15.50 17.34 0.61
C GLY A 148 -14.91 16.36 1.63
N SER A 149 -15.27 16.47 2.92
CA SER A 149 -14.95 15.44 3.92
C SER A 149 -15.74 14.14 3.69
N LEU A 150 -15.33 13.04 4.33
CA LEU A 150 -16.08 11.77 4.28
C LEU A 150 -17.55 11.97 4.69
N TRP A 151 -17.79 12.79 5.70
CA TRP A 151 -19.13 13.08 6.24
C TRP A 151 -20.00 13.86 5.27
N ASP A 152 -19.43 14.86 4.59
CA ASP A 152 -20.13 15.60 3.54
C ASP A 152 -20.57 14.65 2.40
N ILE A 153 -19.74 13.66 2.06
CA ILE A 153 -20.07 12.66 1.03
C ILE A 153 -21.12 11.64 1.53
N LEU A 154 -21.08 11.25 2.81
CA LEU A 154 -22.05 10.34 3.44
C LEU A 154 -23.44 10.95 3.60
N ASP A 155 -23.51 12.26 3.85
CA ASP A 155 -24.76 13.02 3.97
C ASP A 155 -25.36 13.35 2.57
N ASN A 156 -24.63 13.09 1.48
CA ASN A 156 -25.01 13.41 0.11
C ASN A 156 -25.56 12.21 -0.71
N TYR A 157 -26.23 12.52 -1.83
CA TYR A 157 -26.81 11.53 -2.75
C TYR A 157 -26.21 11.66 -4.16
N GLY A 158 -25.72 10.56 -4.71
CA GLY A 158 -25.33 10.46 -6.11
C GLY A 158 -26.53 10.63 -7.02
N SER A 159 -26.36 11.33 -8.14
CA SER A 159 -27.46 11.69 -9.04
C SER A 159 -27.19 11.23 -10.45
N TYR A 160 -28.03 10.32 -10.91
CA TYR A 160 -27.91 9.67 -12.21
C TYR A 160 -29.21 9.80 -13.00
N LEU A 161 -29.09 9.77 -14.32
CA LEU A 161 -30.21 9.78 -15.25
C LEU A 161 -30.19 8.50 -16.07
N TYR A 162 -31.30 7.78 -16.07
CA TYR A 162 -31.49 6.60 -16.90
C TYR A 162 -32.47 6.92 -18.03
N ASP A 163 -32.02 6.72 -19.26
CA ASP A 163 -32.83 6.86 -20.46
C ASP A 163 -33.53 5.52 -20.76
N LEU A 164 -34.85 5.47 -20.60
CA LEU A 164 -35.64 4.27 -20.89
C LEU A 164 -35.72 3.94 -22.39
N SER A 165 -35.51 4.92 -23.27
CA SER A 165 -35.55 4.74 -24.72
C SER A 165 -34.28 4.05 -25.21
N GLU A 166 -33.11 4.59 -24.84
CA GLU A 166 -31.81 4.03 -25.25
C GLU A 166 -31.27 2.96 -24.28
N LYS A 167 -31.92 2.79 -23.11
CA LYS A 167 -31.47 1.92 -22.01
C LYS A 167 -30.07 2.25 -21.51
N LYS A 168 -29.72 3.54 -21.48
CA LYS A 168 -28.41 4.05 -21.07
C LYS A 168 -28.47 4.78 -19.75
N LEU A 169 -27.42 4.61 -18.95
CA LEU A 169 -27.22 5.32 -17.69
C LEU A 169 -26.23 6.47 -17.91
N TYR A 170 -26.56 7.61 -17.31
CA TYR A 170 -25.77 8.83 -17.38
C TYR A 170 -25.51 9.38 -15.98
N LYS A 171 -24.34 9.99 -15.80
CA LYS A 171 -23.94 10.77 -14.63
C LYS A 171 -24.23 12.24 -14.91
N VAL A 172 -24.77 12.96 -13.94
CA VAL A 172 -24.90 14.42 -14.08
C VAL A 172 -23.57 15.08 -13.73
N VAL A 173 -23.05 15.90 -14.63
CA VAL A 173 -21.70 16.48 -14.50
C VAL A 173 -21.71 18.00 -14.66
N GLY A 174 -20.77 18.65 -13.97
CA GLY A 174 -20.47 20.07 -14.08
C GLY A 174 -19.11 20.30 -14.72
N LEU A 175 -18.81 21.55 -15.06
CA LEU A 175 -17.51 21.99 -15.54
C LEU A 175 -16.96 23.06 -14.58
N ASN A 176 -15.75 22.87 -14.09
CA ASN A 176 -14.99 23.88 -13.37
C ASN A 176 -13.60 24.07 -14.00
N ASN A 177 -12.76 24.94 -13.42
CA ASN A 177 -11.41 25.21 -13.93
C ASN A 177 -10.47 23.98 -13.88
N SER A 178 -10.83 22.96 -13.12
CA SER A 178 -10.08 21.71 -12.94
C SER A 178 -10.59 20.56 -13.81
N GLY A 179 -11.68 20.76 -14.57
CA GLY A 179 -12.27 19.78 -15.47
C GLY A 179 -13.74 19.47 -15.19
N MET A 180 -14.18 18.27 -15.60
CA MET A 180 -15.54 17.80 -15.29
C MET A 180 -15.60 17.19 -13.88
N TYR A 181 -16.66 17.49 -13.13
CA TYR A 181 -16.91 16.94 -11.80
C TYR A 181 -18.35 16.44 -11.69
N TYR A 182 -18.62 15.52 -10.76
CA TYR A 182 -19.95 14.94 -10.59
C TYR A 182 -20.84 15.87 -9.77
N LEU A 183 -22.02 16.18 -10.32
CA LEU A 183 -22.98 17.10 -9.71
C LEU A 183 -24.12 16.35 -9.04
N ILE A 184 -24.61 16.93 -7.95
CA ILE A 184 -25.81 16.51 -7.23
C ILE A 184 -26.85 17.64 -7.38
N PRO A 185 -27.46 17.81 -8.56
CA PRO A 185 -28.39 18.91 -8.76
C PRO A 185 -29.70 18.64 -8.02
N ASN A 186 -30.39 19.71 -7.63
CA ASN A 186 -31.80 19.61 -7.29
C ASN A 186 -32.60 19.16 -8.52
N LEU A 187 -33.73 18.50 -8.29
CA LEU A 187 -34.64 18.04 -9.34
C LEU A 187 -35.11 19.17 -10.28
N SER A 188 -35.27 20.37 -9.72
CA SER A 188 -35.62 21.61 -10.44
C SER A 188 -34.48 22.14 -11.31
N GLU A 189 -33.23 21.81 -10.99
CA GLU A 189 -32.03 22.29 -11.70
C GLU A 189 -31.70 21.44 -12.93
N ILE A 190 -32.22 20.21 -13.01
CA ILE A 190 -32.07 19.35 -14.18
C ILE A 190 -32.91 19.93 -15.32
N ASN A 191 -32.26 20.42 -16.37
CA ASN A 191 -32.91 21.05 -17.51
C ASN A 191 -32.16 20.74 -18.82
N GLU A 192 -32.64 21.30 -19.93
CA GLU A 192 -32.08 21.12 -21.26
C GLU A 192 -30.56 21.41 -21.37
N ASN A 193 -30.04 22.32 -20.53
CA ASN A 193 -28.63 22.70 -20.52
C ASN A 193 -27.76 21.82 -19.63
N THR A 194 -28.35 20.93 -18.82
CA THR A 194 -27.61 20.03 -17.94
C THR A 194 -26.69 19.13 -18.76
N LEU A 195 -25.43 19.06 -18.33
CA LEU A 195 -24.44 18.18 -18.92
C LEU A 195 -24.55 16.80 -18.29
N VAL A 196 -24.51 15.78 -19.14
CA VAL A 196 -24.57 14.39 -18.75
C VAL A 196 -23.44 13.63 -19.41
N GLN A 197 -22.77 12.79 -18.64
CA GLN A 197 -21.73 11.90 -19.13
C GLN A 197 -22.27 10.48 -19.15
N GLU A 198 -22.10 9.74 -20.24
CA GLU A 198 -22.44 8.31 -20.27
C GLU A 198 -21.68 7.56 -19.16
N PHE A 199 -22.32 6.61 -18.48
CA PHE A 199 -21.72 6.00 -17.30
C PHE A 199 -20.46 5.17 -17.62
N TYR A 200 -20.45 4.52 -18.79
CA TYR A 200 -19.42 3.59 -19.25
C TYR A 200 -18.49 4.16 -20.32
N SER A 201 -18.64 5.44 -20.68
CA SER A 201 -17.81 6.12 -21.67
C SER A 201 -17.48 7.53 -21.19
N ASN A 202 -16.47 8.15 -21.78
CA ASN A 202 -16.16 9.56 -21.46
C ASN A 202 -16.98 10.55 -22.30
N ASN A 203 -17.97 10.07 -23.05
CA ASN A 203 -18.79 10.93 -23.90
C ASN A 203 -19.72 11.79 -23.07
N THR A 204 -19.65 13.09 -23.30
CA THR A 204 -20.48 14.09 -22.62
C THR A 204 -21.45 14.72 -23.61
N TYR A 205 -22.69 14.85 -23.18
CA TYR A 205 -23.78 15.42 -23.96
C TYR A 205 -24.48 16.51 -23.16
N ARG A 206 -25.08 17.47 -23.86
CA ARG A 206 -26.14 18.29 -23.28
C ARG A 206 -27.45 17.49 -23.36
N LEU A 207 -28.28 17.58 -22.32
CA LEU A 207 -29.57 16.87 -22.31
C LEU A 207 -30.45 17.24 -23.50
N SER A 208 -30.46 18.50 -23.93
CA SER A 208 -31.18 18.94 -25.13
C SER A 208 -30.76 18.26 -26.43
N THR A 209 -29.52 17.76 -26.50
CA THR A 209 -29.03 16.99 -27.66
C THR A 209 -29.57 15.56 -27.67
N LEU A 210 -29.89 15.01 -26.49
CA LEU A 210 -30.45 13.66 -26.34
C LEU A 210 -31.98 13.66 -26.38
N ASP A 211 -32.59 14.69 -25.79
CA ASP A 211 -34.04 14.87 -25.72
C ASP A 211 -34.40 16.34 -25.49
N SER A 212 -34.99 16.99 -26.50
CA SER A 212 -35.49 18.36 -26.39
C SER A 212 -36.81 18.47 -25.60
N ASN A 213 -37.46 17.35 -25.28
CA ASN A 213 -38.77 17.28 -24.63
C ASN A 213 -38.69 16.73 -23.19
N LEU A 214 -37.56 16.95 -22.52
CA LEU A 214 -37.13 16.29 -21.27
C LEU A 214 -38.19 16.17 -20.15
N ARG A 215 -39.12 17.13 -20.06
CA ARG A 215 -40.13 17.21 -18.98
C ARG A 215 -41.54 16.85 -19.41
N THR A 216 -41.77 16.53 -20.69
CA THR A 216 -43.10 16.16 -21.19
C THR A 216 -43.24 14.66 -21.40
N THR A 217 -42.15 13.90 -21.32
CA THR A 217 -42.11 12.46 -21.63
C THR A 217 -41.74 11.63 -20.39
N ASN A 218 -42.24 10.40 -20.31
CA ASN A 218 -41.82 9.41 -19.29
C ASN A 218 -40.50 8.71 -19.66
N ARG A 219 -39.60 9.37 -20.42
CA ARG A 219 -38.36 8.75 -20.91
C ARG A 219 -37.29 8.67 -19.83
N TRP A 220 -37.19 9.68 -18.98
CA TRP A 220 -36.08 9.85 -18.04
C TRP A 220 -36.44 9.45 -16.63
N VAL A 221 -35.66 8.53 -16.06
CA VAL A 221 -35.70 8.17 -14.65
C VAL A 221 -34.49 8.80 -13.97
N VAL A 222 -34.75 9.56 -12.91
CA VAL A 222 -33.71 10.07 -12.02
C VAL A 222 -33.47 9.03 -10.94
N LEU A 223 -32.20 8.70 -10.73
CA LEU A 223 -31.75 7.75 -9.72
C LEU A 223 -30.90 8.48 -8.70
N ARG A 224 -31.34 8.45 -7.44
CA ARG A 224 -30.61 8.97 -6.28
C ARG A 224 -29.99 7.81 -5.52
N THR A 225 -28.66 7.77 -5.49
CA THR A 225 -27.90 6.70 -4.85
C THR A 225 -27.26 7.25 -3.58
N ASN A 226 -27.59 6.67 -2.44
CA ASN A 226 -26.95 7.00 -1.17
C ASN A 226 -26.28 5.74 -0.65
N VAL A 227 -24.96 5.81 -0.53
CA VAL A 227 -24.15 4.74 0.05
C VAL A 227 -23.50 5.27 1.30
N GLN A 228 -23.78 4.62 2.42
CA GLN A 228 -23.17 4.90 3.70
C GLN A 228 -22.26 3.76 4.10
N TYR A 229 -21.13 4.07 4.73
CA TYR A 229 -20.22 3.09 5.28
C TYR A 229 -20.30 3.11 6.81
N THR A 230 -20.49 1.94 7.41
CA THR A 230 -20.55 1.75 8.86
C THR A 230 -19.38 0.86 9.29
N ASP A 231 -18.59 1.33 10.24
CA ASP A 231 -17.43 0.61 10.79
C ASP A 231 -17.71 0.22 12.25
N ASP A 232 -18.14 -1.01 12.47
CA ASP A 232 -18.39 -1.56 13.81
C ASP A 232 -17.09 -2.01 14.48
N SER A 233 -16.16 -1.06 14.64
CA SER A 233 -14.97 -1.10 15.51
C SER A 233 -14.34 -2.50 15.70
N GLY A 234 -14.06 -3.20 14.59
CA GLY A 234 -13.15 -4.35 14.57
C GLY A 234 -13.67 -5.67 14.03
N SER A 235 -14.86 -5.80 13.42
CA SER A 235 -15.26 -7.12 12.89
C SER A 235 -16.21 -7.18 11.68
N ASN A 236 -16.20 -6.20 10.77
CA ASN A 236 -16.58 -6.26 9.33
C ASN A 236 -17.32 -4.96 8.93
N GLY A 237 -16.64 -4.02 8.28
CA GLY A 237 -17.29 -2.82 7.74
C GLY A 237 -18.36 -3.16 6.70
N GLU A 238 -19.48 -2.45 6.74
CA GLU A 238 -20.63 -2.67 5.84
C GLU A 238 -21.04 -1.37 5.13
N PHE A 239 -21.28 -1.47 3.84
CA PHE A 239 -21.95 -0.42 3.06
C PHE A 239 -23.46 -0.64 3.11
N HIS A 240 -24.20 0.38 3.50
CA HIS A 240 -25.65 0.45 3.36
C HIS A 240 -25.98 1.26 2.11
N ILE A 241 -26.64 0.62 1.16
CA ILE A 241 -26.94 1.17 -0.15
C ILE A 241 -28.44 1.41 -0.24
N ARG A 242 -28.82 2.64 -0.54
CA ARG A 242 -30.18 3.03 -0.87
C ARG A 242 -30.20 3.66 -2.26
N ILE A 243 -31.00 3.10 -3.15
CA ILE A 243 -31.24 3.69 -4.48
C ILE A 243 -32.70 4.06 -4.58
N THR A 244 -32.97 5.32 -4.89
CA THR A 244 -34.31 5.87 -5.06
C THR A 244 -34.49 6.34 -6.49
N GLY A 245 -35.42 5.74 -7.22
CA GLY A 245 -35.77 6.08 -8.59
C GLY A 245 -37.11 6.80 -8.67
N TYR A 246 -37.19 7.81 -9.53
CA TYR A 246 -38.45 8.48 -9.86
C TYR A 246 -38.39 9.09 -11.27
N TYR A 247 -39.54 9.31 -11.88
CA TYR A 247 -39.64 9.92 -13.19
C TYR A 247 -39.32 11.42 -13.13
N LEU A 248 -38.55 11.93 -14.08
CA LEU A 248 -38.18 13.34 -14.12
C LEU A 248 -39.39 14.27 -14.35
N ASN A 249 -40.35 13.83 -15.16
CA ASN A 249 -41.60 14.55 -15.42
C ASN A 249 -42.68 14.32 -14.34
N ASN A 250 -42.52 13.30 -13.49
CA ASN A 250 -43.46 12.96 -12.42
C ASN A 250 -42.70 12.49 -11.16
N PRO A 251 -42.10 13.42 -10.40
CA PRO A 251 -41.22 13.08 -9.28
C PRO A 251 -41.96 12.45 -8.08
N ASN A 252 -43.30 12.49 -8.06
CA ASN A 252 -44.11 11.89 -7.00
C ASN A 252 -44.19 10.35 -7.13
N LYS A 253 -43.90 9.79 -8.31
CA LYS A 253 -43.86 8.33 -8.53
C LYS A 253 -42.47 7.81 -8.17
N ILE A 254 -42.32 7.34 -6.93
CA ILE A 254 -41.03 6.97 -6.34
C ILE A 254 -40.96 5.46 -6.09
N ARG A 255 -39.78 4.87 -6.31
CA ARG A 255 -39.41 3.53 -5.86
C ARG A 255 -38.05 3.58 -5.18
N SER A 256 -37.88 2.77 -4.14
CA SER A 256 -36.61 2.65 -3.45
C SER A 256 -36.23 1.18 -3.29
N ILE A 257 -34.95 0.88 -3.48
CA ILE A 257 -34.35 -0.40 -3.13
C ILE A 257 -33.25 -0.19 -2.09
N TYR A 258 -33.08 -1.19 -1.25
CA TYR A 258 -32.11 -1.19 -0.16
C TYR A 258 -31.27 -2.45 -0.26
N SER A 259 -29.97 -2.31 -0.09
CA SER A 259 -29.02 -3.42 -0.12
C SER A 259 -27.90 -3.13 0.86
N SER A 260 -27.15 -4.16 1.22
CA SER A 260 -25.89 -3.99 1.91
C SER A 260 -24.77 -4.80 1.27
N ALA A 261 -23.54 -4.32 1.45
CA ALA A 261 -22.34 -4.98 0.94
C ALA A 261 -21.24 -4.92 2.00
N LYS A 262 -20.65 -6.06 2.34
CA LYS A 262 -19.53 -6.13 3.28
C LYS A 262 -18.20 -6.08 2.54
N ILE A 263 -17.26 -5.33 3.09
CA ILE A 263 -15.84 -5.42 2.70
C ILE A 263 -15.11 -6.16 3.83
N GLY A 264 -14.28 -7.14 3.46
CA GLY A 264 -13.51 -7.93 4.44
C GLY A 264 -12.55 -7.07 5.27
N SER A 265 -11.63 -6.35 4.63
CA SER A 265 -10.70 -5.45 5.32
C SER A 265 -10.21 -4.30 4.43
N ILE A 266 -9.94 -3.14 5.01
CA ILE A 266 -9.16 -2.07 4.35
C ILE A 266 -7.85 -1.96 5.10
N LEU A 267 -6.80 -2.60 4.59
CA LEU A 267 -5.46 -2.54 5.18
C LEU A 267 -4.68 -1.44 4.46
N ALA A 268 -4.49 -0.30 5.12
CA ALA A 268 -3.66 0.78 4.61
C ALA A 268 -2.39 0.84 5.47
N GLN A 269 -1.25 0.40 4.93
CA GLN A 269 0.05 0.56 5.57
C GLN A 269 0.83 1.64 4.83
N ILE A 270 1.15 2.75 5.50
CA ILE A 270 2.10 3.72 4.96
C ILE A 270 3.37 3.67 5.79
N ILE A 271 4.50 3.56 5.11
CA ILE A 271 5.82 3.61 5.70
C ILE A 271 6.41 5.00 5.40
N LYS A 272 6.81 5.73 6.45
CA LYS A 272 7.29 7.13 6.44
C LYS A 272 8.64 7.33 5.76
N ASP A 273 8.77 8.04 4.64
CA ASP A 273 10.09 8.37 4.05
C ASP A 273 11.00 9.09 5.06
N TYR A 274 12.15 8.49 5.38
CA TYR A 274 13.27 9.23 5.95
C TYR A 274 14.22 9.55 4.79
N THR A 275 14.42 10.83 4.51
CA THR A 275 15.36 11.28 3.49
C THR A 275 16.78 10.83 3.85
N ASN A 276 17.38 10.03 2.95
CA ASN A 276 18.77 9.62 2.70
C ASN A 276 19.98 10.38 3.33
N THR A 277 19.94 10.79 4.60
CA THR A 277 21.11 11.39 5.28
C THR A 277 21.33 10.95 6.72
N ILE A 278 20.44 10.14 7.30
CA ILE A 278 20.57 9.70 8.70
C ILE A 278 20.74 8.19 8.71
N ILE A 279 21.92 7.72 9.14
CA ILE A 279 22.15 6.32 9.47
C ILE A 279 21.07 5.89 10.48
N PRO A 280 20.29 4.81 10.21
CA PRO A 280 19.22 4.40 11.11
C PRO A 280 19.72 4.29 12.56
N PRO A 281 18.95 4.71 13.57
CA PRO A 281 19.41 4.75 14.97
C PRO A 281 20.06 3.45 15.44
N ALA A 282 19.53 2.30 15.00
CA ALA A 282 20.11 0.99 15.32
C ALA A 282 21.58 0.82 14.90
N PHE A 283 22.03 1.50 13.84
CA PHE A 283 23.42 1.47 13.37
C PHE A 283 24.30 2.54 14.02
N THR A 284 23.72 3.41 14.86
CA THR A 284 24.48 4.41 15.64
C THR A 284 25.14 3.83 16.90
N HIS A 285 24.79 2.60 17.24
CA HIS A 285 25.31 1.85 18.39
C HIS A 285 26.35 0.82 17.96
N ALA A 286 27.32 0.57 18.84
CA ALA A 286 28.29 -0.51 18.63
C ALA A 286 27.59 -1.88 18.60
N VAL A 287 26.62 -2.05 19.49
CA VAL A 287 25.78 -3.24 19.59
C VAL A 287 24.33 -2.81 19.76
N TRP A 288 23.44 -3.37 18.94
CA TRP A 288 22.00 -3.25 19.05
C TRP A 288 21.38 -4.64 19.17
N SER A 289 20.63 -4.88 20.25
CA SER A 289 20.04 -6.18 20.55
C SER A 289 18.55 -6.10 20.83
N GLY A 290 17.75 -6.75 20.00
CA GLY A 290 16.31 -6.94 20.21
C GLY A 290 16.01 -8.06 21.21
N ASN A 291 14.83 -8.06 21.82
CA ASN A 291 14.39 -9.08 22.79
C ASN A 291 15.38 -9.37 23.94
N GLY A 292 16.19 -8.38 24.33
CA GLY A 292 17.22 -8.50 25.35
C GLY A 292 18.59 -8.94 24.86
N ILE A 293 19.57 -8.98 25.77
CA ILE A 293 20.96 -9.41 25.52
C ILE A 293 21.48 -10.24 26.69
N THR A 294 22.36 -11.22 26.40
CA THR A 294 23.17 -11.92 27.40
C THR A 294 24.64 -11.84 27.03
N ILE A 295 25.45 -11.43 28.01
CA ILE A 295 26.91 -11.41 27.94
C ILE A 295 27.43 -12.40 28.97
N ASN A 296 27.95 -13.54 28.50
CA ASN A 296 28.54 -14.60 29.31
C ASN A 296 30.07 -14.53 29.38
N GLY A 297 30.71 -14.00 28.33
CA GLY A 297 32.17 -13.88 28.21
C GLY A 297 32.70 -12.47 28.51
N ALA A 298 34.02 -12.32 28.51
CA ALA A 298 34.66 -11.01 28.56
C ALA A 298 34.31 -10.21 27.28
N LEU A 299 33.96 -8.93 27.45
CA LEU A 299 33.51 -8.09 26.35
C LEU A 299 34.06 -6.69 26.54
N ASP A 300 34.73 -6.16 25.52
CA ASP A 300 35.06 -4.75 25.42
C ASP A 300 34.22 -4.13 24.30
N ILE A 301 33.54 -3.01 24.59
CA ILE A 301 32.83 -2.19 23.60
C ILE A 301 33.37 -0.77 23.67
N TYR A 302 33.93 -0.28 22.57
CA TYR A 302 34.44 1.09 22.44
C TYR A 302 34.39 1.53 20.98
N SER A 303 34.86 2.72 20.63
CA SER A 303 34.89 3.20 19.25
C SER A 303 36.30 3.28 18.67
N GLY A 304 36.40 3.42 17.36
CA GLY A 304 37.67 3.60 16.69
C GLY A 304 37.54 4.35 15.38
N ASN A 305 38.68 4.84 14.90
CA ASN A 305 38.78 5.44 13.58
C ASN A 305 39.68 4.57 12.71
N ILE A 306 39.22 4.27 11.50
CA ILE A 306 40.05 3.63 10.50
C ILE A 306 40.98 4.66 9.84
N SER A 307 42.18 4.21 9.51
CA SER A 307 43.20 4.96 8.79
C SER A 307 43.12 4.62 7.29
N PRO A 308 43.67 5.47 6.40
CA PRO A 308 43.65 5.25 4.95
C PRO A 308 44.30 3.93 4.48
N ASN A 309 45.12 3.29 5.32
CA ASN A 309 45.77 2.00 5.05
C ASN A 309 45.00 0.78 5.61
N GLY A 310 43.76 0.96 6.08
CA GLY A 310 42.93 -0.11 6.65
C GLY A 310 43.26 -0.51 8.09
N THR A 311 44.25 0.13 8.74
CA THR A 311 44.49 -0.03 10.18
C THR A 311 43.53 0.85 10.97
N TYR A 312 43.25 0.53 12.24
CA TYR A 312 42.39 1.37 13.07
C TYR A 312 43.08 1.81 14.36
N THR A 313 42.63 2.95 14.89
CA THR A 313 43.01 3.45 16.21
C THR A 313 41.86 3.23 17.18
N THR A 314 42.18 2.93 18.44
CA THR A 314 41.20 2.70 19.49
C THR A 314 40.91 3.99 20.25
N GLN A 315 39.63 4.28 20.46
CA GLN A 315 39.14 5.37 21.30
C GLN A 315 38.18 4.77 22.34
N TYR A 316 38.58 4.79 23.61
CA TYR A 316 37.80 4.26 24.73
C TYR A 316 36.64 5.20 25.12
N SER A 317 35.74 5.45 24.16
CA SER A 317 34.53 6.29 24.24
C SER A 317 33.54 5.89 23.13
N ASN A 318 32.29 6.35 23.18
CA ASN A 318 31.24 6.13 22.16
C ASN A 318 30.98 4.64 21.80
N GLY A 319 31.23 3.73 22.74
CA GLY A 319 30.92 2.31 22.61
C GLY A 319 29.52 1.97 23.11
N ASP A 320 28.48 2.57 22.52
CA ASP A 320 27.12 2.46 23.05
C ASP A 320 26.52 1.06 22.81
N LEU A 321 25.85 0.53 23.84
CA LEU A 321 25.11 -0.73 23.81
C LEU A 321 23.61 -0.44 23.99
N TYR A 322 22.83 -0.70 22.94
CA TYR A 322 21.37 -0.60 22.97
C TYR A 322 20.72 -1.98 23.10
N VAL A 323 19.70 -2.08 23.96
CA VAL A 323 18.94 -3.31 24.19
C VAL A 323 17.43 -3.06 24.27
N ASP A 324 16.67 -3.57 23.31
CA ASP A 324 15.21 -3.63 23.41
C ASP A 324 14.81 -4.83 24.28
N GLY A 325 14.74 -4.62 25.60
CA GLY A 325 14.42 -5.66 26.57
C GLY A 325 15.43 -5.78 27.72
N ARG A 326 15.50 -6.98 28.30
CA ARG A 326 16.33 -7.26 29.48
C ARG A 326 17.81 -7.37 29.14
N VAL A 327 18.65 -6.81 30.00
CA VAL A 327 20.11 -6.86 29.90
C VAL A 327 20.63 -7.82 30.95
N THR A 328 21.37 -8.86 30.54
CA THR A 328 22.04 -9.76 31.48
C THR A 328 23.55 -9.67 31.28
N LEU A 329 24.24 -9.12 32.28
CA LEU A 329 25.70 -8.95 32.30
C LEU A 329 26.30 -9.94 33.29
N HIS A 330 26.97 -10.97 32.77
CA HIS A 330 27.80 -11.86 33.57
C HIS A 330 29.27 -11.43 33.51
N GLY A 331 29.99 -11.52 34.63
CA GLY A 331 31.41 -11.23 34.71
C GLY A 331 31.75 -9.73 34.76
N ALA A 332 32.70 -9.30 33.94
CA ALA A 332 33.23 -7.93 33.94
C ALA A 332 33.35 -7.37 32.50
N PRO A 333 32.22 -7.18 31.78
CA PRO A 333 32.25 -6.49 30.50
C PRO A 333 32.62 -5.01 30.70
N ASN A 334 33.39 -4.45 29.77
CA ASN A 334 33.74 -3.04 29.72
C ASN A 334 33.01 -2.37 28.56
N ILE A 335 32.06 -1.50 28.87
CA ILE A 335 31.28 -0.72 27.92
C ILE A 335 31.75 0.73 28.03
N TYR A 336 32.58 1.18 27.10
CA TYR A 336 33.10 2.56 27.05
C TYR A 336 32.11 3.49 26.33
N GLY A 337 30.85 3.44 26.75
CA GLY A 337 29.72 4.18 26.17
C GLY A 337 28.50 4.06 27.07
N ASN A 338 27.34 4.45 26.54
CA ASN A 338 26.06 4.33 27.24
C ASN A 338 25.55 2.89 27.21
N LEU A 339 24.85 2.49 28.26
CA LEU A 339 24.01 1.30 28.29
C LEU A 339 22.56 1.75 28.21
N ILE A 340 21.88 1.46 27.11
CA ILE A 340 20.55 1.96 26.79
C ILE A 340 19.56 0.79 26.75
N THR A 341 18.41 0.93 27.41
CA THR A 341 17.34 -0.07 27.38
C THR A 341 15.97 0.54 27.12
N SER A 342 15.13 -0.21 26.38
CA SER A 342 13.72 0.15 26.16
C SER A 342 12.83 -0.02 27.39
N LEU A 343 13.27 -0.79 28.38
CA LEU A 343 12.49 -1.06 29.58
C LEU A 343 12.67 0.04 30.64
N PRO A 344 11.62 0.32 31.44
CA PRO A 344 11.70 1.30 32.51
C PRO A 344 12.51 0.75 33.70
N GLN A 345 13.11 1.64 34.50
CA GLN A 345 13.99 1.25 35.60
C GLN A 345 13.26 0.39 36.65
N GLU A 346 11.98 0.66 36.91
CA GLU A 346 11.14 -0.05 37.87
C GLU A 346 10.94 -1.53 37.51
N ALA A 347 11.09 -1.89 36.23
CA ALA A 347 11.04 -3.29 35.78
C ALA A 347 12.31 -4.08 36.12
N ASN A 348 13.31 -3.43 36.73
CA ASN A 348 14.65 -3.97 37.00
C ASN A 348 15.23 -4.71 35.79
N PRO A 349 15.35 -4.05 34.62
CA PRO A 349 15.63 -4.74 33.36
C PRO A 349 17.09 -5.20 33.24
N ILE A 350 17.98 -4.68 34.07
CA ILE A 350 19.41 -4.96 34.04
C ILE A 350 19.78 -5.88 35.21
N THR A 351 20.25 -7.08 34.90
CA THR A 351 20.79 -8.03 35.87
C THR A 351 22.30 -8.09 35.73
N ILE A 352 23.02 -7.80 36.81
CA ILE A 352 24.48 -7.78 36.85
C ILE A 352 24.96 -8.87 37.81
N THR A 353 25.82 -9.76 37.31
CA THR A 353 26.50 -10.78 38.11
C THR A 353 28.00 -10.65 37.91
N GLY A 354 28.61 -9.73 38.65
CA GLY A 354 30.04 -9.40 38.56
C GLY A 354 30.31 -7.91 38.70
N LYS A 355 31.37 -7.41 38.05
CA LYS A 355 31.80 -6.00 38.14
C LYS A 355 31.98 -5.42 36.73
N PRO A 356 30.88 -5.14 36.00
CA PRO A 356 30.97 -4.49 34.70
C PRO A 356 31.51 -3.06 34.86
N TYR A 357 32.22 -2.58 33.86
CA TYR A 357 32.56 -1.17 33.71
C TYR A 357 31.63 -0.55 32.67
N ILE A 358 31.00 0.58 33.03
CA ILE A 358 30.18 1.39 32.13
C ILE A 358 30.75 2.81 32.19
N GLY A 359 31.37 3.24 31.10
CA GLY A 359 32.02 4.54 30.99
C GLY A 359 31.05 5.70 30.77
N GLY A 360 29.86 5.42 30.21
CA GLY A 360 28.78 6.38 29.98
C GLY A 360 27.63 6.27 30.99
N GLN A 361 26.43 6.67 30.56
CA GLN A 361 25.22 6.61 31.39
C GLN A 361 24.44 5.31 31.17
N ILE A 362 23.66 4.91 32.17
CA ILE A 362 22.60 3.92 32.00
C ILE A 362 21.30 4.69 31.72
N ILE A 363 20.71 4.45 30.54
CA ILE A 363 19.52 5.16 30.06
C ILE A 363 18.36 4.16 29.92
N TYR A 364 17.24 4.47 30.56
CA TYR A 364 16.04 3.61 30.56
C TYR A 364 14.93 4.20 29.68
N ASN A 365 13.95 3.37 29.34
CA ASN A 365 12.73 3.77 28.62
C ASN A 365 13.01 4.45 27.26
N GLN A 366 14.05 3.98 26.55
CA GLN A 366 14.38 4.46 25.20
C GLN A 366 14.07 3.38 24.17
N LYS A 367 13.00 3.58 23.41
CA LYS A 367 12.58 2.64 22.38
C LYS A 367 13.13 3.05 21.02
N GLU A 368 13.81 2.12 20.37
CA GLU A 368 14.29 2.24 18.99
C GLU A 368 13.73 1.08 18.17
N SER A 369 13.64 1.28 16.86
CA SER A 369 13.21 0.25 15.91
C SER A 369 14.36 -0.14 15.01
N LEU A 370 14.39 -1.40 14.59
CA LEU A 370 15.22 -1.81 13.48
C LEU A 370 14.68 -1.26 12.16
N PRO A 371 15.54 -0.88 11.21
CA PRO A 371 15.11 -0.79 9.83
C PRO A 371 14.58 -2.17 9.39
N GLU A 372 13.58 -2.20 8.53
CA GLU A 372 13.11 -3.46 7.92
C GLU A 372 13.66 -3.57 6.50
N ILE A 373 14.09 -4.77 6.11
CA ILE A 373 14.40 -5.08 4.71
C ILE A 373 13.15 -5.72 4.11
N PRO A 374 12.48 -5.12 3.11
CA PRO A 374 11.24 -5.65 2.55
C PRO A 374 11.44 -7.05 1.97
N LEU A 375 10.59 -7.99 2.39
CA LEU A 375 10.63 -9.37 1.93
C LEU A 375 9.87 -9.72 0.62
N PRO A 376 9.19 -8.81 -0.13
CA PRO A 376 8.77 -9.13 -1.52
C PRO A 376 9.90 -8.97 -2.55
N LEU A 377 11.11 -8.60 -2.12
CA LEU A 377 12.23 -8.27 -3.00
C LEU A 377 12.93 -9.51 -3.57
N GLU A 378 12.82 -10.68 -2.93
CA GLU A 378 13.48 -11.91 -3.40
C GLU A 378 12.93 -12.40 -4.74
N ASP A 379 11.61 -12.52 -4.88
CA ASP A 379 10.98 -13.00 -6.13
C ASP A 379 11.22 -12.03 -7.29
N GLN A 380 11.22 -10.72 -7.01
CA GLN A 380 11.55 -9.69 -7.99
C GLN A 380 13.02 -9.75 -8.40
N ILE A 381 13.95 -9.85 -7.44
CA ILE A 381 15.39 -10.00 -7.73
C ILE A 381 15.62 -11.29 -8.52
N LYS A 382 14.97 -12.39 -8.13
CA LYS A 382 15.07 -13.69 -8.82
C LYS A 382 14.53 -13.58 -10.24
N GLN A 383 13.39 -12.92 -10.46
CA GLN A 383 12.82 -12.70 -11.79
C GLN A 383 13.73 -11.84 -12.66
N ILE A 384 14.29 -10.74 -12.13
CA ILE A 384 15.22 -9.86 -12.85
C ILE A 384 16.50 -10.64 -13.21
N ALA A 385 17.09 -11.34 -12.25
CA ALA A 385 18.32 -12.11 -12.46
C ALA A 385 18.12 -13.28 -13.44
N SER A 386 16.97 -13.96 -13.39
CA SER A 386 16.67 -15.10 -14.27
C SER A 386 16.17 -14.72 -15.67
N SER A 387 15.58 -13.54 -15.85
CA SER A 387 15.06 -13.08 -17.16
C SER A 387 16.09 -12.32 -18.00
N SER A 388 17.08 -11.68 -17.36
CA SER A 388 18.02 -10.76 -18.02
C SER A 388 19.49 -11.13 -17.80
N GLY A 389 19.80 -12.05 -16.89
CA GLY A 389 21.17 -12.37 -16.48
C GLY A 389 21.92 -13.40 -17.34
N VAL A 390 23.23 -13.52 -17.11
CA VAL A 390 24.01 -14.68 -17.57
C VAL A 390 23.70 -15.84 -16.63
N ILE A 391 22.96 -16.82 -17.12
CA ILE A 391 22.49 -17.97 -16.33
C ILE A 391 23.53 -19.08 -16.33
N HIS A 392 24.02 -19.46 -15.15
CA HIS A 392 24.69 -20.74 -14.92
C HIS A 392 23.67 -21.74 -14.37
N ASN A 393 23.38 -22.79 -15.14
CA ASN A 393 22.47 -23.84 -14.70
C ASN A 393 23.22 -24.89 -13.86
N GLY A 394 22.73 -25.15 -12.65
CA GLY A 394 23.35 -26.08 -11.71
C GLY A 394 24.29 -25.40 -10.71
N SER A 395 24.87 -26.21 -9.82
CA SER A 395 25.83 -25.73 -8.83
C SER A 395 27.20 -25.48 -9.45
N LEU A 396 27.84 -24.38 -9.05
CA LEU A 396 29.20 -24.02 -9.47
C LEU A 396 30.17 -24.28 -8.31
N THR A 397 31.23 -25.03 -8.59
CA THR A 397 32.34 -25.23 -7.67
C THR A 397 33.62 -24.72 -8.34
N THR A 398 34.33 -23.81 -7.67
CA THR A 398 35.60 -23.30 -8.20
C THR A 398 36.77 -24.17 -7.72
N TYR A 399 37.82 -24.24 -8.54
CA TYR A 399 39.05 -24.98 -8.25
C TYR A 399 40.19 -24.00 -7.88
N ASN A 400 41.37 -24.51 -7.47
CA ASN A 400 42.53 -23.68 -7.13
C ASN A 400 42.87 -22.66 -8.22
N ASN A 401 43.11 -21.39 -7.83
CA ASN A 401 43.45 -20.25 -8.69
C ASN A 401 42.36 -19.84 -9.70
N TYR A 402 41.09 -20.09 -9.39
CA TYR A 402 39.98 -19.68 -10.24
C TYR A 402 39.61 -18.20 -10.02
N SER A 403 39.38 -17.46 -11.11
CA SER A 403 38.83 -16.10 -11.09
C SER A 403 37.41 -16.11 -11.63
N LEU A 404 36.41 -15.89 -10.76
CA LEU A 404 35.02 -15.68 -11.18
C LEU A 404 34.83 -14.19 -11.48
N VAL A 405 34.53 -13.83 -12.72
CA VAL A 405 34.17 -12.45 -13.08
C VAL A 405 32.68 -12.36 -13.30
N VAL A 406 32.01 -11.66 -12.38
CA VAL A 406 30.57 -11.44 -12.36
C VAL A 406 30.28 -10.13 -13.11
N ASN A 407 29.31 -10.17 -14.03
CA ASN A 407 28.84 -9.04 -14.86
C ASN A 407 29.86 -8.44 -15.84
N GLY A 408 30.76 -9.26 -16.39
CA GLY A 408 31.62 -8.88 -17.53
C GLY A 408 30.92 -8.88 -18.90
N ARG A 409 29.60 -9.09 -18.96
CA ARG A 409 28.82 -9.16 -20.22
C ARG A 409 27.70 -8.11 -20.22
N THR A 410 27.61 -7.37 -21.31
CA THR A 410 26.56 -6.38 -21.57
C THR A 410 25.47 -6.99 -22.44
N TYR A 411 24.20 -6.69 -22.14
CA TYR A 411 23.06 -6.94 -23.01
C TYR A 411 22.51 -5.58 -23.45
N ASN A 412 22.47 -5.31 -24.76
CA ASN A 412 22.13 -3.99 -25.33
C ASN A 412 22.89 -2.81 -24.70
N GLY A 413 24.16 -3.02 -24.32
CA GLY A 413 25.00 -1.98 -23.69
C GLY A 413 24.78 -1.78 -22.18
N THR A 414 23.89 -2.55 -21.55
CA THR A 414 23.65 -2.52 -20.10
C THR A 414 24.25 -3.76 -19.43
N ASN A 415 24.91 -3.60 -18.28
CA ASN A 415 25.36 -4.74 -17.49
C ASN A 415 24.12 -5.48 -16.93
N VAL A 416 24.15 -6.81 -16.92
CA VAL A 416 23.06 -7.64 -16.37
C VAL A 416 23.54 -8.50 -15.20
N PRO A 417 22.73 -8.76 -14.15
CA PRO A 417 23.14 -9.57 -13.00
C PRO A 417 23.59 -10.98 -13.41
N TYR A 418 24.57 -11.56 -12.71
CA TYR A 418 24.95 -12.95 -12.89
C TYR A 418 24.07 -13.86 -12.03
N TYR A 419 23.52 -14.93 -12.60
CA TYR A 419 22.57 -15.80 -11.92
C TYR A 419 23.08 -17.24 -11.90
N ILE A 420 23.23 -17.82 -10.71
CA ILE A 420 23.59 -19.23 -10.50
C ILE A 420 22.35 -19.96 -10.01
N ASN A 421 21.84 -20.90 -10.81
CA ASN A 421 20.70 -21.73 -10.45
C ASN A 421 21.14 -23.00 -9.69
N GLY A 422 21.75 -22.78 -8.53
CA GLY A 422 22.34 -23.83 -7.70
C GLY A 422 23.24 -23.24 -6.62
N ALA A 423 24.00 -24.10 -5.93
CA ALA A 423 24.96 -23.66 -4.92
C ALA A 423 26.24 -23.10 -5.55
N LEU A 424 26.93 -22.19 -4.85
CA LEU A 424 28.27 -21.73 -5.19
C LEU A 424 29.25 -22.15 -4.09
N THR A 425 30.26 -22.95 -4.45
CA THR A 425 31.33 -23.35 -3.55
C THR A 425 32.68 -22.83 -4.05
N LEU A 426 33.39 -22.09 -3.20
CA LEU A 426 34.70 -21.52 -3.47
C LEU A 426 35.77 -22.30 -2.69
N ASN A 427 36.44 -23.28 -3.33
CA ASN A 427 37.28 -24.28 -2.65
C ASN A 427 38.77 -23.90 -2.46
N ALA A 428 39.21 -22.68 -2.80
CA ALA A 428 40.64 -22.34 -2.84
C ALA A 428 40.95 -20.84 -2.92
N VAL A 429 42.25 -20.47 -2.88
CA VAL A 429 42.78 -19.14 -3.26
C VAL A 429 42.23 -18.74 -4.61
N GLY A 430 41.17 -17.94 -4.59
CA GLY A 430 40.41 -17.51 -5.75
C GLY A 430 39.97 -16.06 -5.59
N ASN A 431 39.72 -15.41 -6.73
CA ASN A 431 39.24 -14.04 -6.77
C ASN A 431 37.84 -14.03 -7.38
N VAL A 432 36.87 -13.42 -6.70
CA VAL A 432 35.57 -13.10 -7.30
C VAL A 432 35.56 -11.61 -7.58
N LYS A 433 35.63 -11.24 -8.86
CA LYS A 433 35.53 -9.85 -9.30
C LYS A 433 34.07 -9.53 -9.60
N ILE A 434 33.55 -8.53 -8.92
CA ILE A 434 32.15 -8.15 -8.94
C ILE A 434 32.06 -6.76 -9.54
N ASN A 435 31.43 -6.67 -10.72
CA ASN A 435 31.17 -5.42 -11.41
C ASN A 435 29.66 -5.12 -11.35
N PRO A 436 29.17 -4.30 -10.40
CA PRO A 436 27.73 -4.08 -10.24
C PRO A 436 27.05 -3.47 -11.47
N THR A 437 25.76 -3.76 -11.64
CA THR A 437 25.03 -3.51 -12.90
C THR A 437 23.95 -2.42 -12.85
N SER A 438 23.52 -2.00 -11.66
CA SER A 438 22.40 -1.06 -11.48
C SER A 438 22.61 -0.13 -10.28
N THR A 439 21.80 0.93 -10.17
CA THR A 439 21.91 1.93 -9.11
C THR A 439 21.07 1.65 -7.87
N ASN A 440 20.05 0.75 -7.90
CA ASN A 440 19.26 0.43 -6.69
C ASN A 440 18.28 -0.77 -6.81
N PRO A 441 18.41 -1.88 -6.04
CA PRO A 441 19.63 -2.34 -5.39
C PRO A 441 20.62 -2.91 -6.43
N PRO A 442 21.94 -2.71 -6.24
CA PRO A 442 22.96 -3.18 -7.18
C PRO A 442 23.22 -4.69 -6.99
N VAL A 443 22.22 -5.55 -7.24
CA VAL A 443 22.41 -7.01 -7.18
C VAL A 443 23.31 -7.43 -8.32
N ALA A 444 24.55 -7.74 -7.98
CA ALA A 444 25.58 -8.10 -8.94
C ALA A 444 25.63 -9.61 -9.17
N LEU A 445 25.40 -10.40 -8.13
CA LEU A 445 25.42 -11.86 -8.16
C LEU A 445 24.21 -12.40 -7.39
N TYR A 446 23.41 -13.26 -8.03
CA TYR A 446 22.34 -14.01 -7.38
C TYR A 446 22.67 -15.51 -7.39
N ILE A 447 22.55 -16.15 -6.23
CA ILE A 447 22.81 -17.58 -6.03
C ILE A 447 21.52 -18.22 -5.51
N ASN A 448 20.92 -19.10 -6.31
CA ASN A 448 19.72 -19.84 -5.95
C ASN A 448 20.07 -21.14 -5.19
N GLY A 449 20.78 -20.98 -4.07
CA GLY A 449 21.31 -22.06 -3.26
C GLY A 449 22.31 -21.55 -2.24
N ASN A 450 23.05 -22.46 -1.61
CA ASN A 450 24.03 -22.08 -0.58
C ASN A 450 25.29 -21.47 -1.20
N LEU A 451 25.91 -20.54 -0.46
CA LEU A 451 27.24 -20.01 -0.73
C LEU A 451 28.22 -20.55 0.32
N THR A 452 29.29 -21.18 -0.13
CA THR A 452 30.31 -21.74 0.78
C THR A 452 31.70 -21.28 0.38
N PHE A 453 32.40 -20.64 1.31
CA PHE A 453 33.82 -20.29 1.20
C PHE A 453 34.65 -21.37 1.91
N ASN A 454 35.11 -22.37 1.16
CA ASN A 454 35.89 -23.50 1.67
C ASN A 454 37.41 -23.25 1.74
N GLY A 455 37.92 -22.32 0.94
CA GLY A 455 39.31 -21.85 0.99
C GLY A 455 39.41 -20.34 1.10
N ASP A 456 40.63 -19.82 1.23
CA ASP A 456 40.86 -18.38 1.29
C ASP A 456 40.41 -17.70 -0.01
N CYS A 457 39.61 -16.65 0.06
CA CYS A 457 39.03 -16.00 -1.11
C CYS A 457 39.20 -14.48 -1.03
N THR A 458 39.34 -13.81 -2.17
CA THR A 458 39.18 -12.35 -2.26
C THR A 458 37.92 -12.01 -3.05
N LEU A 459 37.01 -11.26 -2.44
CA LEU A 459 35.89 -10.62 -3.12
C LEU A 459 36.33 -9.19 -3.49
N GLU A 460 36.34 -8.86 -4.78
CA GLU A 460 36.75 -7.55 -5.28
C GLU A 460 35.56 -6.85 -5.92
N PHE A 461 35.06 -5.79 -5.27
CA PHE A 461 33.97 -4.95 -5.74
C PHE A 461 34.56 -3.74 -6.47
N SER A 462 34.30 -3.62 -7.78
CA SER A 462 34.74 -2.46 -8.57
C SER A 462 33.95 -1.18 -8.24
N SER A 463 32.75 -1.35 -7.70
CA SER A 463 31.87 -0.34 -7.12
C SER A 463 30.96 -1.01 -6.08
N PRO A 464 30.25 -0.26 -5.21
CA PRO A 464 29.36 -0.85 -4.23
C PRO A 464 28.32 -1.79 -4.84
N GLY A 465 28.24 -3.04 -4.34
CA GLY A 465 27.40 -4.10 -4.91
C GLY A 465 26.87 -5.12 -3.90
N VAL A 466 25.87 -5.89 -4.31
CA VAL A 466 25.20 -6.91 -3.49
C VAL A 466 25.39 -8.31 -4.08
N ILE A 467 25.75 -9.28 -3.22
CA ILE A 467 25.64 -10.72 -3.47
C ILE A 467 24.39 -11.22 -2.74
N TRP A 468 23.43 -11.74 -3.50
CA TRP A 468 22.20 -12.32 -2.96
C TRP A 468 22.28 -13.84 -2.94
N VAL A 469 21.98 -14.45 -1.79
CA VAL A 469 22.07 -15.90 -1.57
C VAL A 469 20.73 -16.41 -1.05
N ASN A 470 20.02 -17.18 -1.89
CA ASN A 470 18.82 -17.89 -1.48
C ASN A 470 19.17 -19.22 -0.78
N GLY A 471 19.85 -19.11 0.34
CA GLY A 471 20.43 -20.24 1.04
C GLY A 471 21.37 -19.78 2.14
N ASP A 472 22.01 -20.75 2.79
CA ASP A 472 22.99 -20.47 3.84
C ASP A 472 24.28 -19.93 3.27
N VAL A 473 24.94 -19.04 4.02
CA VAL A 473 26.31 -18.59 3.73
C VAL A 473 27.23 -19.18 4.78
N THR A 474 28.21 -19.96 4.35
CA THR A 474 29.17 -20.61 5.25
C THR A 474 30.58 -20.15 4.91
N PHE A 475 31.28 -19.64 5.91
CA PHE A 475 32.70 -19.35 5.88
C PHE A 475 33.45 -20.48 6.58
N ASN A 476 34.31 -21.19 5.83
CA ASN A 476 35.25 -22.19 6.34
C ASN A 476 36.73 -21.75 6.16
N GLY A 477 37.02 -20.81 5.23
CA GLY A 477 38.33 -20.17 5.03
C GLY A 477 38.32 -18.64 5.24
N ILE A 478 39.45 -17.96 5.01
CA ILE A 478 39.58 -16.48 5.18
C ILE A 478 39.04 -15.75 3.95
N VAL A 479 38.12 -14.81 4.12
CA VAL A 479 37.57 -14.00 3.02
C VAL A 479 38.02 -12.56 3.11
N LYS A 480 38.81 -12.10 2.15
CA LYS A 480 39.23 -10.69 2.04
C LYS A 480 38.23 -9.95 1.16
N ILE A 481 37.72 -8.81 1.59
CA ILE A 481 36.86 -7.95 0.77
C ILE A 481 37.67 -6.72 0.35
N LYS A 482 37.73 -6.46 -0.95
CA LYS A 482 38.28 -5.22 -1.53
C LYS A 482 37.12 -4.42 -2.09
N GLY A 483 37.02 -3.14 -1.72
CA GLY A 483 35.87 -2.31 -2.07
C GLY A 483 34.71 -2.47 -1.07
N SER A 484 33.62 -1.74 -1.30
CA SER A 484 32.39 -1.84 -0.51
C SER A 484 31.44 -2.88 -1.10
N GLY A 485 30.86 -3.73 -0.25
CA GLY A 485 29.94 -4.75 -0.71
C GLY A 485 29.14 -5.42 0.39
N THR A 486 27.99 -5.96 0.02
CA THR A 486 27.06 -6.61 0.96
C THR A 486 26.77 -8.03 0.53
N ILE A 487 26.80 -8.97 1.48
CA ILE A 487 26.31 -10.33 1.28
C ILE A 487 24.99 -10.48 2.04
N ILE A 488 23.93 -10.85 1.32
CA ILE A 488 22.60 -11.07 1.89
C ILE A 488 22.24 -12.53 1.74
N SER A 489 21.91 -13.17 2.86
CA SER A 489 21.42 -14.54 2.95
C SER A 489 19.94 -14.53 3.36
N THR A 490 19.10 -15.30 2.64
CA THR A 490 17.72 -15.55 3.06
C THR A 490 17.62 -16.50 4.25
N LYS A 491 18.75 -17.11 4.65
CA LYS A 491 18.87 -18.06 5.77
C LYS A 491 20.02 -17.64 6.69
N LYS A 492 20.80 -18.61 7.19
CA LYS A 492 21.83 -18.40 8.21
C LYS A 492 23.17 -18.00 7.57
N ILE A 493 23.92 -17.16 8.28
CA ILE A 493 25.34 -16.92 8.01
C ILE A 493 26.16 -17.57 9.13
N GLN A 494 27.17 -18.37 8.77
CA GLN A 494 27.98 -19.09 9.74
C GLN A 494 29.47 -18.97 9.45
N PHE A 495 30.26 -18.67 10.48
CA PHE A 495 31.72 -18.74 10.46
C PHE A 495 32.18 -19.99 11.22
N ASN A 496 33.09 -20.76 10.62
CA ASN A 496 33.65 -21.99 11.17
C ASN A 496 35.18 -21.90 11.23
N GLY A 497 35.75 -21.37 12.33
CA GLY A 497 37.20 -21.37 12.58
C GLY A 497 37.82 -19.97 12.70
N ALA A 498 39.15 -19.90 12.58
CA ALA A 498 39.90 -18.63 12.62
C ALA A 498 39.81 -17.92 11.27
N GLN A 499 38.96 -16.90 11.14
CA GLN A 499 38.62 -16.28 9.86
C GLN A 499 38.67 -14.76 9.97
N GLY A 500 38.74 -14.05 8.85
CA GLY A 500 38.63 -12.60 8.90
C GLY A 500 38.28 -11.95 7.58
N ILE A 501 37.56 -10.84 7.69
CA ILE A 501 37.25 -9.89 6.62
C ILE A 501 37.84 -8.55 7.08
N LYS A 502 38.73 -7.95 6.29
CA LYS A 502 39.38 -6.68 6.60
C LYS A 502 39.09 -5.64 5.53
N TYR A 503 38.99 -4.38 5.93
CA TYR A 503 39.06 -3.26 5.00
C TYR A 503 40.46 -3.10 4.43
N LEU A 504 40.56 -2.49 3.25
CA LEU A 504 41.84 -2.07 2.67
C LEU A 504 42.07 -0.56 2.73
N ASP A 505 41.05 0.25 3.04
CA ASP A 505 41.15 1.71 3.16
C ASP A 505 40.01 2.30 4.01
N ASP A 506 40.06 3.62 4.23
CA ASP A 506 39.12 4.42 4.99
C ASP A 506 37.84 4.82 4.24
N LYS A 507 37.65 4.32 3.01
CA LYS A 507 36.50 4.64 2.15
C LYS A 507 35.55 3.47 1.96
N ASN A 508 35.98 2.26 2.33
CA ASN A 508 35.21 1.05 2.15
C ASN A 508 34.49 0.62 3.42
N ILE A 509 33.31 0.02 3.23
CA ILE A 509 32.50 -0.63 4.27
C ILE A 509 31.82 -1.88 3.71
N SER A 510 31.72 -2.93 4.52
CA SER A 510 31.10 -4.20 4.14
C SER A 510 29.94 -4.54 5.07
N ALA A 511 28.99 -5.33 4.59
CA ALA A 511 27.88 -5.81 5.40
C ALA A 511 27.56 -7.29 5.16
N LEU A 512 27.18 -7.95 6.23
CA LEU A 512 26.59 -9.29 6.23
C LEU A 512 25.17 -9.19 6.76
N VAL A 513 24.21 -9.65 5.97
CA VAL A 513 22.79 -9.57 6.28
C VAL A 513 22.18 -10.96 6.26
N SER A 514 21.59 -11.39 7.39
CA SER A 514 20.80 -12.62 7.48
C SER A 514 19.33 -12.27 7.64
N LEU A 515 18.50 -12.64 6.66
CA LEU A 515 17.06 -12.40 6.66
C LEU A 515 16.24 -13.58 7.20
N GLY A 516 16.89 -14.72 7.45
CA GLY A 516 16.22 -15.89 7.98
C GLY A 516 15.64 -15.67 9.39
N GLN A 517 14.62 -16.44 9.73
CA GLN A 517 13.94 -16.36 11.03
C GLN A 517 14.24 -17.56 11.92
N GLY A 518 14.30 -17.32 13.23
CA GLY A 518 14.51 -18.37 14.24
C GLY A 518 15.75 -19.23 13.96
N SER A 519 15.62 -20.56 14.07
CA SER A 519 16.72 -21.50 13.83
C SER A 519 17.21 -21.56 12.38
N ASN A 520 16.42 -21.03 11.44
CA ASN A 520 16.75 -21.01 10.01
C ASN A 520 17.47 -19.72 9.59
N GLY A 521 17.72 -18.79 10.52
CA GLY A 521 18.44 -17.55 10.27
C GLY A 521 19.45 -17.22 11.34
N GLY A 522 19.93 -15.99 11.31
CA GLY A 522 20.91 -15.45 12.24
C GLY A 522 22.34 -15.53 11.72
N ILE A 523 23.23 -14.86 12.45
CA ILE A 523 24.68 -14.87 12.19
C ILE A 523 25.35 -15.59 13.37
N VAL A 524 26.03 -16.70 13.09
CA VAL A 524 26.70 -17.50 14.12
C VAL A 524 28.19 -17.54 13.87
N VAL A 525 28.95 -17.04 14.84
CA VAL A 525 30.41 -16.98 14.80
C VAL A 525 30.99 -18.09 15.67
N ASN A 526 31.38 -19.21 15.06
CA ASN A 526 32.03 -20.32 15.73
C ASN A 526 33.55 -20.22 15.52
N GLY A 527 34.30 -19.78 16.53
CA GLY A 527 35.75 -19.61 16.47
C GLY A 527 36.17 -18.15 16.57
N SER A 528 37.40 -17.86 16.15
CA SER A 528 37.99 -16.53 16.29
C SER A 528 37.90 -15.73 15.00
N VAL A 529 37.12 -14.65 14.98
CA VAL A 529 36.92 -13.86 13.76
C VAL A 529 37.41 -12.42 13.94
N GLU A 530 38.18 -11.92 12.97
CA GLU A 530 38.41 -10.48 12.82
C GLU A 530 37.55 -9.98 11.65
N TYR A 531 36.44 -9.29 11.94
CA TYR A 531 35.50 -8.82 10.92
C TYR A 531 35.42 -7.30 10.92
N HIS A 532 35.56 -6.72 9.74
CA HIS A 532 35.47 -5.29 9.47
C HIS A 532 34.20 -5.05 8.64
N GLY A 533 33.13 -4.62 9.30
CA GLY A 533 31.83 -4.44 8.64
C GLY A 533 30.65 -4.39 9.60
N LEU A 534 29.46 -4.29 9.02
CA LEU A 534 28.20 -4.44 9.73
C LEU A 534 27.78 -5.91 9.75
N MET A 535 27.38 -6.42 10.91
CA MET A 535 26.64 -7.67 11.04
C MET A 535 25.19 -7.35 11.36
N TYR A 536 24.26 -7.80 10.52
CA TYR A 536 22.85 -7.45 10.65
C TYR A 536 21.93 -8.64 10.45
N ALA A 537 21.19 -9.00 11.50
CA ALA A 537 20.20 -10.06 11.49
C ALA A 537 18.85 -9.53 12.04
N PRO A 538 18.04 -8.84 11.23
CA PRO A 538 16.84 -8.15 11.72
C PRO A 538 15.75 -9.06 12.27
N TYR A 539 15.71 -10.32 11.85
CA TYR A 539 14.64 -11.26 12.22
C TYR A 539 15.15 -12.50 12.96
N SER A 540 16.40 -12.45 13.45
CA SER A 540 17.02 -13.53 14.20
C SER A 540 18.16 -13.01 15.07
N ASN A 541 18.96 -13.91 15.62
CA ASN A 541 20.03 -13.63 16.56
C ASN A 541 21.42 -13.54 15.91
N VAL A 542 22.30 -12.76 16.52
CA VAL A 542 23.74 -12.80 16.28
C VAL A 542 24.41 -13.45 17.50
N THR A 543 25.08 -14.58 17.29
CA THR A 543 25.69 -15.37 18.38
C THR A 543 27.19 -15.51 18.18
N PHE A 544 27.97 -15.13 19.19
CA PHE A 544 29.42 -15.30 19.22
C PHE A 544 29.82 -16.40 20.19
N ASN A 545 30.37 -17.49 19.68
CA ASN A 545 30.78 -18.66 20.47
C ASN A 545 32.29 -18.73 20.73
N GLY A 546 33.13 -18.04 19.95
CA GLY A 546 34.59 -18.02 20.11
C GLY A 546 35.15 -16.63 20.44
N GLU A 547 36.41 -16.34 20.11
CA GLU A 547 37.04 -15.04 20.41
C GLU A 547 37.13 -14.10 19.19
N SER A 548 36.32 -13.04 19.12
CA SER A 548 36.25 -12.19 17.92
C SER A 548 36.59 -10.73 18.17
N THR A 549 37.14 -10.07 17.16
CA THR A 549 37.26 -8.61 17.08
C THR A 549 36.41 -8.12 15.92
N ILE A 550 35.43 -7.27 16.23
CA ILE A 550 34.51 -6.71 15.24
C ILE A 550 34.75 -5.21 15.16
N PHE A 551 35.20 -4.73 14.01
CA PHE A 551 35.29 -3.30 13.72
C PHE A 551 34.09 -2.89 12.85
N GLY A 552 33.14 -2.16 13.41
CA GLY A 552 31.85 -1.84 12.80
C GLY A 552 30.72 -1.91 13.83
N ALA A 553 29.58 -2.49 13.47
CA ALA A 553 28.44 -2.62 14.38
C ALA A 553 27.80 -4.01 14.29
N VAL A 554 27.23 -4.45 15.41
CA VAL A 554 26.55 -5.75 15.56
C VAL A 554 25.07 -5.52 15.89
N ILE A 555 24.19 -5.96 15.01
CA ILE A 555 22.75 -5.69 15.10
C ILE A 555 21.99 -7.01 14.97
N GLY A 556 21.28 -7.42 16.02
CA GLY A 556 20.41 -8.60 16.02
C GLY A 556 19.02 -8.27 16.54
N GLY A 557 17.98 -8.64 15.77
CA GLY A 557 16.57 -8.38 16.11
C GLY A 557 15.97 -9.33 17.13
N GLY A 558 16.52 -10.54 17.21
CA GLY A 558 15.92 -11.62 17.97
C GLY A 558 14.71 -12.22 17.23
N TYR A 559 14.23 -13.35 17.72
CA TYR A 559 13.05 -14.01 17.16
C TYR A 559 12.31 -14.77 18.25
N GLY A 560 11.00 -14.54 18.36
CA GLY A 560 10.19 -15.10 19.45
C GLY A 560 10.75 -14.71 20.82
N SER A 561 11.08 -15.69 21.64
CA SER A 561 11.68 -15.48 22.97
C SER A 561 13.22 -15.41 22.95
N THR A 562 13.84 -15.48 21.77
CA THR A 562 15.31 -15.51 21.64
C THR A 562 15.85 -14.08 21.60
N GLN A 563 16.92 -13.85 22.35
CA GLN A 563 17.65 -12.58 22.38
C GLN A 563 18.28 -12.26 21.03
N GLY A 564 18.46 -10.97 20.76
CA GLY A 564 19.00 -10.46 19.51
C GLY A 564 20.49 -10.67 19.37
N VAL A 565 21.25 -10.46 20.44
CA VAL A 565 22.69 -10.68 20.46
C VAL A 565 23.06 -11.53 21.67
N THR A 566 23.98 -12.47 21.49
CA THR A 566 24.51 -13.32 22.55
C THR A 566 26.03 -13.44 22.45
N PHE A 567 26.72 -13.10 23.53
CA PHE A 567 28.18 -13.17 23.62
C PHE A 567 28.59 -14.29 24.59
N ASN A 568 28.98 -15.45 24.05
CA ASN A 568 29.42 -16.61 24.85
C ASN A 568 30.93 -16.64 25.08
N GLY A 569 31.74 -16.17 24.12
CA GLY A 569 33.19 -16.09 24.22
C GLY A 569 33.72 -14.67 24.47
N LYS A 570 35.05 -14.48 24.41
CA LYS A 570 35.71 -13.16 24.55
C LYS A 570 35.52 -12.30 23.30
N GLN A 571 34.88 -11.14 23.39
CA GLN A 571 34.73 -10.24 22.23
C GLN A 571 35.35 -8.87 22.45
N ASN A 572 35.76 -8.27 21.34
CA ASN A 572 36.18 -6.90 21.25
C ASN A 572 35.39 -6.20 20.13
N ILE A 573 34.43 -5.35 20.50
CA ILE A 573 33.57 -4.62 19.56
C ILE A 573 34.07 -3.17 19.48
N ILE A 574 34.53 -2.80 18.30
CA ILE A 574 35.11 -1.49 17.98
C ILE A 574 34.16 -0.79 17.03
N TYR A 575 33.36 0.12 17.56
CA TYR A 575 32.41 0.88 16.80
C TYR A 575 33.12 1.81 15.81
N ASP A 576 32.72 1.73 14.55
CA ASP A 576 33.28 2.58 13.50
C ASP A 576 32.69 4.00 13.61
N ASN A 577 33.49 4.95 14.09
CA ASN A 577 33.05 6.34 14.29
C ASN A 577 32.62 7.03 12.98
N ARG A 578 32.96 6.48 11.81
CA ARG A 578 32.45 6.99 10.54
C ARG A 578 30.93 6.80 10.41
N LEU A 579 30.39 5.76 11.04
CA LEU A 579 28.95 5.50 11.13
C LEU A 579 28.27 6.47 12.11
N ALA A 580 28.91 6.77 13.24
CA ALA A 580 28.36 7.70 14.22
C ALA A 580 28.23 9.13 13.66
N ASN A 581 29.24 9.54 12.88
CA ASN A 581 29.37 10.90 12.38
C ASN A 581 28.79 11.12 10.98
N ASN A 582 28.14 10.09 10.40
CA ASN A 582 27.64 10.10 9.01
C ASN A 582 28.72 10.51 7.98
N THR A 583 29.99 10.16 8.20
CA THR A 583 31.10 10.56 7.32
C THR A 583 31.37 9.55 6.20
N ILE A 584 30.74 8.38 6.26
CA ILE A 584 30.73 7.38 5.19
C ILE A 584 29.28 7.02 4.86
N ALA A 585 29.00 6.76 3.59
CA ALA A 585 27.73 6.14 3.22
C ALA A 585 27.68 4.74 3.87
N PRO A 586 26.55 4.32 4.48
CA PRO A 586 26.40 2.94 4.90
C PRO A 586 26.65 2.02 3.69
N PRO A 587 27.09 0.77 3.90
CA PRO A 587 27.18 -0.17 2.80
C PRO A 587 25.82 -0.24 2.12
N PRO A 588 25.73 -0.67 0.85
CA PRO A 588 24.47 -1.01 0.24
C PRO A 588 23.89 -2.26 0.94
N LEU A 589 23.53 -2.14 2.23
CA LEU A 589 22.30 -2.75 2.72
C LEU A 589 21.31 -2.40 1.62
N MET A 590 20.70 -3.40 0.97
CA MET A 590 19.68 -3.11 -0.04
C MET A 590 18.91 -1.93 0.50
N GLY A 591 19.00 -0.82 -0.24
CA GLY A 591 18.76 0.49 0.34
C GLY A 591 17.50 0.39 1.16
N GLU A 592 17.33 1.28 2.15
CA GLU A 592 15.94 1.61 2.42
C GLU A 592 15.26 1.67 1.05
N PRO A 593 14.28 0.79 0.76
CA PRO A 593 13.51 1.00 -0.44
C PRO A 593 13.20 2.49 -0.36
N LYS A 594 13.39 3.24 -1.46
CA LYS A 594 12.53 4.43 -1.61
C LYS A 594 11.17 3.93 -1.18
N LYS A 595 10.62 4.37 -0.04
CA LYS A 595 9.64 3.53 0.65
C LYS A 595 8.56 3.26 -0.35
N TYR A 596 8.50 2.01 -0.79
CA TYR A 596 7.53 1.64 -1.78
C TYR A 596 6.26 1.65 -0.99
N VAL A 597 5.41 2.62 -1.34
CA VAL A 597 4.04 2.68 -0.88
C VAL A 597 3.36 1.44 -1.45
N SER A 598 3.48 0.32 -0.74
CA SER A 598 2.63 -0.85 -0.99
C SER A 598 1.35 -0.60 -0.22
N VAL A 599 0.38 0.03 -0.88
CA VAL A 599 -0.98 -0.01 -0.35
C VAL A 599 -1.59 -1.33 -0.79
N SER A 600 -1.43 -2.36 0.03
CA SER A 600 -2.11 -3.64 -0.15
C SER A 600 -3.52 -3.53 0.42
N PHE A 601 -4.48 -3.18 -0.42
CA PHE A 601 -5.89 -3.31 -0.06
C PHE A 601 -6.32 -4.77 -0.21
N GLU A 602 -6.39 -5.53 0.88
CA GLU A 602 -7.14 -6.79 0.88
C GLU A 602 -8.64 -6.50 1.00
N VAL A 603 -9.25 -6.04 -0.11
CA VAL A 603 -10.70 -6.20 -0.28
C VAL A 603 -10.95 -7.67 -0.57
N THR A 604 -10.97 -8.50 0.47
CA THR A 604 -11.65 -9.78 0.42
C THR A 604 -13.14 -9.49 0.39
N SER A 605 -13.68 -9.24 -0.80
CA SER A 605 -15.10 -9.48 -0.99
C SER A 605 -15.28 -11.00 -0.92
N SER A 606 -15.59 -11.53 0.24
CA SER A 606 -16.40 -12.74 0.27
C SER A 606 -17.77 -12.32 -0.26
N ALA A 607 -17.92 -12.23 -1.59
CA ALA A 607 -19.21 -12.11 -2.26
C ALA A 607 -20.04 -13.41 -2.08
N GLY A 608 -19.89 -14.09 -0.93
CA GLY A 608 -20.60 -15.29 -0.56
C GLY A 608 -21.93 -15.03 0.16
N LYS A 609 -22.18 -13.81 0.68
CA LYS A 609 -23.50 -13.41 1.19
C LYS A 609 -23.74 -11.91 1.02
N VAL A 610 -23.96 -11.49 -0.23
CA VAL A 610 -24.73 -10.25 -0.47
C VAL A 610 -26.15 -10.57 -0.02
N LEU A 611 -26.62 -9.93 1.05
CA LEU A 611 -28.03 -10.00 1.45
C LEU A 611 -28.82 -9.14 0.48
N ARG A 612 -29.07 -9.69 -0.71
CA ARG A 612 -29.91 -9.06 -1.73
C ARG A 612 -31.36 -9.28 -1.34
N ASN A 613 -31.96 -8.34 -0.62
CA ASN A 613 -33.42 -8.35 -0.49
C ASN A 613 -34.00 -7.84 -1.82
N LYS A 614 -34.07 -8.70 -2.85
CA LYS A 614 -34.80 -8.34 -4.07
C LYS A 614 -36.25 -8.05 -3.69
N TRP A 615 -36.87 -7.05 -4.31
CA TRP A 615 -38.31 -6.82 -4.13
C TRP A 615 -39.11 -8.07 -4.52
N SER A 616 -38.66 -8.84 -5.52
CA SER A 616 -39.25 -10.16 -5.82
C SER A 616 -39.21 -11.14 -4.64
N GLU A 617 -38.20 -11.07 -3.77
CA GLU A 617 -38.10 -11.88 -2.54
C GLU A 617 -38.92 -11.30 -1.37
N ILE A 618 -39.19 -9.99 -1.38
CA ILE A 618 -40.08 -9.32 -0.41
C ILE A 618 -41.56 -9.57 -0.76
N ILE A 619 -41.94 -9.63 -2.04
CA ILE A 619 -43.33 -9.94 -2.48
C ILE A 619 -43.61 -11.45 -2.53
N THR A 620 -42.60 -12.30 -2.74
CA THR A 620 -42.80 -13.77 -2.77
C THR A 620 -42.97 -14.38 -1.38
N LYS A 621 -42.82 -13.61 -0.30
CA LYS A 621 -43.50 -13.95 0.94
C LYS A 621 -44.99 -13.82 0.68
N THR A 622 -45.64 -14.97 0.44
CA THR A 622 -47.10 -15.08 0.37
C THR A 622 -47.70 -14.20 1.46
N VAL A 623 -48.46 -13.19 1.05
CA VAL A 623 -49.17 -12.31 1.99
C VAL A 623 -50.17 -13.18 2.74
N SER A 624 -49.76 -13.71 3.90
CA SER A 624 -50.67 -14.43 4.77
C SER A 624 -51.62 -13.43 5.40
N GLU A 625 -52.88 -13.82 5.61
CA GLU A 625 -53.90 -13.00 6.28
C GLU A 625 -53.42 -12.45 7.63
N ASN A 626 -52.51 -13.15 8.30
CA ASN A 626 -51.89 -12.72 9.56
C ASN A 626 -51.06 -11.43 9.43
N TYR A 627 -50.38 -11.21 8.30
CA TYR A 627 -49.59 -9.99 8.08
C TYR A 627 -50.49 -8.78 7.80
N ILE A 628 -51.59 -8.98 7.04
CA ILE A 628 -52.62 -7.94 6.82
C ILE A 628 -53.32 -7.59 8.15
N GLY A 629 -53.63 -8.59 8.98
CA GLY A 629 -54.23 -8.38 10.30
C GLY A 629 -53.35 -7.55 11.25
N SER A 630 -52.02 -7.67 11.12
CA SER A 630 -51.06 -6.89 11.93
C SER A 630 -50.92 -5.42 11.51
N LEU A 631 -51.39 -5.06 10.31
CA LEU A 631 -51.28 -3.73 9.73
C LEU A 631 -52.56 -2.89 9.86
N ASN A 632 -53.65 -3.44 10.41
CA ASN A 632 -54.86 -2.66 10.68
C ASN A 632 -54.69 -1.87 11.98
N PRO A 633 -54.59 -0.52 11.94
CA PRO A 633 -54.67 0.27 13.15
C PRO A 633 -56.08 0.12 13.74
N VAL A 634 -56.17 -0.37 14.97
CA VAL A 634 -57.42 -0.31 15.75
C VAL A 634 -57.70 1.16 16.04
N VAL A 635 -58.55 1.79 15.24
CA VAL A 635 -59.06 3.12 15.54
C VAL A 635 -60.08 2.97 16.67
N SER A 636 -59.64 3.12 17.91
CA SER A 636 -60.54 3.27 19.05
C SER A 636 -61.13 4.69 19.02
N VAL A 637 -62.28 4.86 18.37
CA VAL A 637 -63.10 6.04 18.56
C VAL A 637 -63.78 5.89 19.93
N LYS A 638 -63.35 6.68 20.92
CA LYS A 638 -64.13 6.87 22.15
C LYS A 638 -65.35 7.71 21.80
N LEU A 639 -66.54 7.14 21.99
CA LEU A 639 -67.79 7.90 22.16
C LEU A 639 -67.87 8.42 23.59
#